data_AF-A0AAU9T8D5-F1
#
_entry.id   AF-A0AAU9T8D5-F1
#
_cell.length_a   1.000
_cell.length_b   1.000
_cell.length_c   1.000
_cell.angle_alpha   90.00
_cell.angle_beta   90.00
_cell.angle_gamma   90.00
#
_symmetry.space_group_name_H-M   'P 1'
#
loop_
_entity.id
_entity.type
_entity.pdbx_description
1 polymer ?
#
loop_
_entity_poly.entity_id
_entity_poly.type
_entity_poly.pdbx_seq_one_letter_code
_entity_poly.pdbx_strand_id
1 'polypeptide(L)'
;RKLDFKVQTMNLGLNFIPRLLLLLSLLVASISLTASQPKGDIKPAPPSDSDLCNGVFVSYTHTKGSKIPPNDSTNQPYRFESVVAVLNHGRDELKAWRVFVKFAHREILVSASNAVLSDGSSLPVGVGNGTEFAGYPSSDLKSAIQTAGDVTQMQALVELVGTQFGVAPPNVPLPTNITLVTDGWKCPKATQKGKNVLQVCCMPDPDYNITDVIDKEFLPRQSGDLTIMYDVTRSYADNYIAQVTMENNNPLGRLDNWKLSFDWMRDEFIDSMKGAYPSLVDSSDCIDGPQAKYYQGLDFSNVLSCARRPTIIDLPPTKYNDSAYGFKPFCCRNGTILPRSMDPSKSISAFEMKVNKMPPDLNISALTPPQNWRINGTINPDYKCGPPVRVSPSQFVDPSGLPSNRTAFASWQVVCNITQPKDVSPRCCVSYSAYFNDSVVPCKTCACGCASNSAARTCSATSPALLIPPQALLVPFENRTILTVQWSAIKHQPVPNPMPCGDNCGVSINWHLATDYRGGWTARITIFNWGETNLADWFTAIQLKNAAPGFEKAYSFNGTTLGINGENNTIFMEGLPGLNYLVAERDGVDPLKNPRVPGKQQSVISFTKKLTPGINVRGGDGFPSKVFFNGEECSLPSILPSSNSHQWRHVSALLMALPVLALLFLRV
;
A
#
# COMPACT_ATOMS: atom_id res chain seq x y z
N ARG A 1 72.31 -46.17 -24.69
CA ARG A 1 73.32 -46.73 -25.62
C ARG A 1 73.54 -48.17 -25.24
N LYS A 2 73.30 -49.09 -26.19
CA LYS A 2 73.59 -50.54 -26.20
C LYS A 2 73.09 -51.36 -24.99
N LEU A 3 71.92 -51.97 -25.21
CA LEU A 3 71.72 -53.37 -24.82
C LEU A 3 72.68 -54.23 -25.65
N ASP A 4 73.25 -55.28 -25.05
CA ASP A 4 73.32 -56.59 -25.69
C ASP A 4 73.75 -57.69 -24.71
N PHE A 5 72.93 -58.75 -24.71
CA PHE A 5 73.22 -60.20 -24.71
C PHE A 5 74.26 -60.77 -23.71
N LYS A 6 74.13 -61.98 -23.16
CA LYS A 6 73.48 -63.24 -23.56
C LYS A 6 73.52 -64.13 -22.29
N VAL A 7 72.41 -64.69 -21.81
CA VAL A 7 72.00 -66.10 -22.03
C VAL A 7 73.15 -67.09 -21.84
N GLN A 8 73.06 -68.03 -20.87
CA GLN A 8 72.64 -69.42 -21.10
C GLN A 8 72.69 -70.31 -19.82
N THR A 9 71.56 -70.97 -19.55
CA THR A 9 71.36 -72.38 -19.10
C THR A 9 72.08 -72.94 -17.85
N MET A 10 71.31 -73.56 -16.95
CA MET A 10 71.09 -75.02 -16.92
C MET A 10 70.07 -75.47 -15.85
N ASN A 11 69.23 -76.42 -16.29
CA ASN A 11 68.33 -77.38 -15.62
C ASN A 11 68.06 -77.36 -14.11
N LEU A 12 66.77 -77.43 -13.77
CA LEU A 12 66.24 -77.91 -12.49
C LEU A 12 65.36 -79.16 -12.71
N GLY A 13 65.63 -80.21 -11.93
CA GLY A 13 64.73 -81.34 -11.71
C GLY A 13 63.81 -81.12 -10.50
N LEU A 14 62.60 -81.65 -10.63
CA LEU A 14 61.62 -82.07 -9.61
C LEU A 14 61.63 -81.37 -8.24
N ASN A 15 60.70 -80.42 -8.05
CA ASN A 15 59.99 -80.17 -6.77
C ASN A 15 58.92 -79.07 -6.92
N PHE A 16 57.78 -79.33 -7.56
CA PHE A 16 56.76 -78.28 -7.75
C PHE A 16 55.30 -78.79 -7.71
N ILE A 17 54.98 -79.73 -6.83
CA ILE A 17 53.58 -80.07 -6.52
C ILE A 17 52.92 -79.12 -5.50
N PRO A 18 53.62 -78.40 -4.57
CA PRO A 18 52.93 -77.48 -3.66
C PRO A 18 52.80 -76.04 -4.19
N ARG A 19 53.35 -75.69 -5.35
CA ARG A 19 53.27 -74.33 -5.92
C ARG A 19 52.20 -74.15 -7.01
N LEU A 20 51.63 -75.24 -7.54
CA LEU A 20 50.48 -75.17 -8.45
C LEU A 20 49.18 -74.81 -7.72
N LEU A 21 49.05 -75.17 -6.44
CA LEU A 21 47.90 -74.84 -5.60
C LEU A 21 47.87 -73.37 -5.14
N LEU A 22 49.03 -72.71 -5.00
CA LEU A 22 49.09 -71.28 -4.63
C LEU A 22 48.87 -70.34 -5.83
N LEU A 23 49.21 -70.77 -7.05
CA LEU A 23 48.93 -70.02 -8.27
C LEU A 23 47.46 -70.15 -8.72
N LEU A 24 46.79 -71.26 -8.39
CA LEU A 24 45.34 -71.37 -8.62
C LEU A 24 44.52 -70.51 -7.65
N SER A 25 45.00 -70.27 -6.42
CA SER A 25 44.30 -69.38 -5.46
C SER A 25 44.47 -67.89 -5.76
N LEU A 26 45.50 -67.48 -6.51
CA LEU A 26 45.72 -66.08 -6.92
C LEU A 26 45.10 -65.73 -8.28
N LEU A 27 44.75 -66.72 -9.11
CA LEU A 27 43.99 -66.49 -10.36
C LEU A 27 42.46 -66.48 -10.18
N VAL A 28 41.94 -66.93 -9.03
CA VAL A 28 40.49 -66.86 -8.72
C VAL A 28 40.12 -65.52 -8.05
N ALA A 29 41.09 -64.68 -7.68
CA ALA A 29 40.84 -63.36 -7.10
C ALA A 29 40.79 -62.20 -8.13
N SER A 30 40.94 -62.48 -9.44
CA SER A 30 40.95 -61.44 -10.48
C SER A 30 39.98 -61.68 -11.64
N ILE A 31 39.08 -62.66 -11.53
CA ILE A 31 37.94 -62.80 -12.45
C ILE A 31 36.73 -62.14 -11.80
N SER A 32 36.52 -60.86 -12.09
CA SER A 32 35.22 -60.24 -11.92
C SER A 32 34.24 -61.00 -12.84
N LEU A 33 33.43 -61.90 -12.27
CA LEU A 33 32.22 -62.38 -12.93
C LEU A 33 31.31 -61.17 -13.15
N THR A 34 31.37 -60.58 -14.34
CA THR A 34 30.26 -59.84 -14.92
C THR A 34 29.13 -60.83 -15.15
N ALA A 35 28.33 -61.06 -14.10
CA ALA A 35 26.97 -61.50 -14.28
C ALA A 35 26.24 -60.39 -15.06
N SER A 36 26.19 -60.55 -16.38
CA SER A 36 25.21 -59.89 -17.22
C SER A 36 23.83 -60.39 -16.81
N GLN A 37 23.31 -59.88 -15.69
CA GLN A 37 21.87 -59.72 -15.58
C GLN A 37 21.46 -58.91 -16.81
N PRO A 38 20.41 -59.31 -17.57
CA PRO A 38 19.82 -58.38 -18.51
C PRO A 38 19.41 -57.17 -17.68
N LYS A 39 20.19 -56.09 -17.79
CA LYS A 39 19.69 -54.75 -17.52
C LYS A 39 18.48 -54.68 -18.42
N GLY A 40 17.30 -54.89 -17.87
CA GLY A 40 16.11 -54.31 -18.45
C GLY A 40 16.50 -52.88 -18.73
N ASP A 41 16.38 -52.45 -19.98
CA ASP A 41 16.47 -51.05 -20.34
C ASP A 41 15.46 -50.31 -19.46
N ILE A 42 15.91 -49.89 -18.28
CA ILE A 42 15.28 -48.81 -17.54
C ILE A 42 15.62 -47.62 -18.41
N LYS A 43 14.81 -47.40 -19.45
CA LYS A 43 14.72 -46.10 -20.08
C LYS A 43 14.65 -45.11 -18.92
N PRO A 44 15.56 -44.12 -18.84
CA PRO A 44 15.43 -43.05 -17.87
C PRO A 44 13.99 -42.57 -17.96
N ALA A 45 13.29 -42.55 -16.82
CA ALA A 45 11.97 -41.97 -16.77
C ALA A 45 12.06 -40.60 -17.46
N PRO A 46 11.13 -40.25 -18.37
CA PRO A 46 11.18 -38.96 -19.03
C PRO A 46 11.34 -37.87 -17.96
N PRO A 47 12.25 -36.89 -18.15
CA PRO A 47 12.52 -35.86 -17.17
C PRO A 47 11.22 -35.19 -16.75
N SER A 48 11.07 -34.91 -15.46
CA SER A 48 9.86 -34.25 -14.98
C SER A 48 9.79 -32.83 -15.57
N ASP A 49 8.58 -32.26 -15.67
CA ASP A 49 8.43 -30.89 -16.21
C ASP A 49 9.17 -29.85 -15.36
N SER A 50 9.42 -30.17 -14.08
CA SER A 50 10.30 -29.41 -13.20
C SER A 50 11.75 -29.47 -13.68
N ASP A 51 12.27 -30.67 -14.02
CA ASP A 51 13.65 -30.87 -14.48
C ASP A 51 13.91 -30.22 -15.86
N LEU A 52 12.86 -30.00 -16.64
CA LEU A 52 12.93 -29.30 -17.93
C LEU A 52 12.90 -27.78 -17.78
N CYS A 53 12.61 -27.24 -16.58
CA CYS A 53 12.52 -25.82 -16.35
C CYS A 53 13.90 -25.23 -16.01
N ASN A 54 14.44 -24.38 -16.90
CA ASN A 54 15.73 -23.70 -16.71
C ASN A 54 15.59 -22.34 -15.97
N GLY A 55 14.52 -22.17 -15.19
CA GLY A 55 14.16 -20.93 -14.52
C GLY A 55 13.55 -21.19 -13.14
N VAL A 56 12.54 -20.42 -12.76
CA VAL A 56 11.80 -20.66 -11.52
C VAL A 56 10.56 -21.51 -11.83
N PHE A 57 10.54 -22.72 -11.28
CA PHE A 57 9.40 -23.62 -11.38
C PHE A 57 8.44 -23.37 -10.22
N VAL A 58 7.19 -23.01 -10.52
CA VAL A 58 6.13 -22.82 -9.53
C VAL A 58 5.04 -23.85 -9.76
N SER A 59 4.63 -24.54 -8.71
CA SER A 59 3.53 -25.51 -8.79
C SER A 59 2.58 -25.40 -7.61
N TYR A 60 1.31 -25.71 -7.85
CA TYR A 60 0.26 -25.87 -6.87
C TYR A 60 -0.24 -27.31 -6.95
N THR A 61 -0.19 -28.04 -5.85
CA THR A 61 -0.65 -29.42 -5.76
C THR A 61 -1.73 -29.52 -4.69
N HIS A 62 -2.95 -29.91 -5.08
CA HIS A 62 -3.98 -30.28 -4.12
C HIS A 62 -3.71 -31.67 -3.55
N THR A 63 -3.68 -31.78 -2.22
CA THR A 63 -3.33 -33.03 -1.53
C THR A 63 -4.56 -33.71 -0.95
N LYS A 64 -5.45 -32.95 -0.29
CA LYS A 64 -6.58 -33.53 0.45
C LYS A 64 -7.79 -32.60 0.46
N GLY A 65 -8.97 -33.18 0.32
CA GLY A 65 -10.25 -32.50 0.48
C GLY A 65 -11.19 -33.29 1.39
N SER A 66 -11.90 -32.63 2.30
CA SER A 66 -12.87 -33.28 3.18
C SER A 66 -14.06 -32.38 3.49
N LYS A 67 -15.26 -32.96 3.57
CA LYS A 67 -16.46 -32.26 4.03
C LYS A 67 -16.28 -31.83 5.49
N ILE A 68 -16.66 -30.60 5.83
CA ILE A 68 -16.68 -30.11 7.21
C ILE A 68 -18.08 -29.62 7.57
N PRO A 69 -18.49 -29.68 8.86
CA PRO A 69 -19.74 -29.07 9.31
C PRO A 69 -19.73 -27.53 9.12
N PRO A 70 -20.91 -26.88 9.01
CA PRO A 70 -22.25 -27.49 8.98
C PRO A 70 -22.56 -28.20 7.66
N ASN A 71 -23.57 -29.08 7.68
CA ASN A 71 -24.14 -29.61 6.46
C ASN A 71 -25.07 -28.55 5.86
N ASP A 72 -24.72 -28.01 4.69
CA ASP A 72 -25.48 -26.99 3.98
C ASP A 72 -25.74 -27.46 2.54
N SER A 73 -27.01 -27.53 2.14
CA SER A 73 -27.41 -28.00 0.80
C SER A 73 -27.05 -27.02 -0.32
N THR A 74 -26.86 -25.74 0.01
CA THR A 74 -26.60 -24.65 -0.94
C THR A 74 -25.15 -24.18 -0.94
N ASN A 75 -24.51 -24.08 0.23
CA ASN A 75 -23.14 -23.58 0.39
C ASN A 75 -22.31 -24.52 1.27
N GLN A 76 -22.28 -25.81 0.95
CA GLN A 76 -21.50 -26.78 1.71
C GLN A 76 -20.02 -26.38 1.81
N PRO A 77 -19.48 -26.17 3.02
CA PRO A 77 -18.04 -25.97 3.20
C PRO A 77 -17.28 -27.29 3.12
N TYR A 78 -16.13 -27.23 2.46
CA TYR A 78 -15.16 -28.31 2.39
C TYR A 78 -13.78 -27.78 2.77
N ARG A 79 -13.07 -28.51 3.61
CA ARG A 79 -11.67 -28.25 3.90
C ARG A 79 -10.81 -28.68 2.71
N PHE A 80 -9.82 -27.88 2.35
CA PHE A 80 -8.77 -28.24 1.40
C PHE A 80 -7.39 -28.14 2.05
N GLU A 81 -6.50 -29.03 1.63
CA GLU A 81 -5.06 -28.96 1.81
C GLU A 81 -4.40 -28.91 0.45
N SER A 82 -3.40 -28.05 0.32
CA SER A 82 -2.60 -27.94 -0.90
C SER A 82 -1.20 -27.45 -0.60
N VAL A 83 -0.27 -27.76 -1.47
CA VAL A 83 1.13 -27.31 -1.37
C VAL A 83 1.45 -26.42 -2.57
N VAL A 84 1.93 -25.22 -2.31
CA VAL A 84 2.59 -24.39 -3.32
C VAL A 84 4.09 -24.61 -3.19
N ALA A 85 4.74 -25.02 -4.27
CA ALA A 85 6.19 -25.18 -4.34
C ALA A 85 6.79 -24.14 -5.28
N VAL A 86 7.84 -23.45 -4.82
CA VAL A 86 8.66 -22.53 -5.61
C VAL A 86 10.06 -23.10 -5.64
N LEU A 87 10.57 -23.44 -6.82
CA LEU A 87 11.85 -24.10 -7.00
C LEU A 87 12.71 -23.32 -8.00
N ASN A 88 13.89 -22.89 -7.57
CA ASN A 88 14.80 -22.09 -8.38
C ASN A 88 15.84 -22.96 -9.11
N HIS A 89 15.50 -23.44 -10.31
CA HIS A 89 16.47 -24.10 -11.21
C HIS A 89 17.32 -23.11 -12.01
N GLY A 90 17.10 -21.81 -11.81
CA GLY A 90 17.78 -20.75 -12.52
C GLY A 90 19.28 -20.66 -12.19
N ARG A 91 19.96 -19.84 -12.98
CA ARG A 91 21.37 -19.48 -12.77
C ARG A 91 21.58 -18.63 -11.52
N ASP A 92 20.62 -17.75 -11.25
CA ASP A 92 20.74 -16.66 -10.30
C ASP A 92 19.81 -16.86 -9.10
N GLU A 93 20.12 -16.20 -7.99
CA GLU A 93 19.33 -16.26 -6.76
C GLU A 93 17.95 -15.59 -6.97
N LEU A 94 16.88 -16.25 -6.51
CA LEU A 94 15.55 -15.67 -6.50
C LEU A 94 15.31 -14.98 -5.16
N LYS A 95 15.44 -13.65 -5.15
CA LYS A 95 15.27 -12.82 -3.95
C LYS A 95 13.82 -12.39 -3.76
N ALA A 96 13.39 -12.37 -2.51
CA ALA A 96 12.04 -11.98 -2.09
C ALA A 96 10.95 -12.60 -3.00
N TRP A 97 10.93 -13.93 -3.10
CA TRP A 97 9.99 -14.62 -3.98
C TRP A 97 8.54 -14.32 -3.58
N ARG A 98 7.71 -14.08 -4.60
CA ARG A 98 6.28 -13.81 -4.43
C ARG A 98 5.48 -14.57 -5.47
N VAL A 99 4.45 -15.29 -5.04
CA VAL A 99 3.60 -16.11 -5.90
C VAL A 99 2.15 -15.69 -5.76
N PHE A 100 1.53 -15.39 -6.89
CA PHE A 100 0.09 -15.15 -6.96
C PHE A 100 -0.65 -16.45 -7.28
N VAL A 101 -1.68 -16.74 -6.48
CA VAL A 101 -2.59 -17.88 -6.67
C VAL A 101 -4.01 -17.34 -6.86
N LYS A 102 -4.60 -17.60 -8.03
CA LYS A 102 -5.97 -17.18 -8.35
C LYS A 102 -6.98 -18.28 -8.04
N PHE A 103 -7.41 -18.31 -6.79
CA PHE A 103 -8.49 -19.14 -6.27
C PHE A 103 -9.81 -18.96 -7.05
N ALA A 104 -10.72 -19.93 -7.00
CA ALA A 104 -11.85 -20.05 -7.94
C ALA A 104 -13.21 -20.36 -7.29
N HIS A 105 -13.22 -20.75 -6.03
CA HIS A 105 -14.34 -21.37 -5.31
C HIS A 105 -14.66 -20.70 -3.97
N ARG A 106 -14.55 -19.36 -3.92
CA ARG A 106 -14.80 -18.51 -2.72
C ARG A 106 -14.04 -18.99 -1.49
N GLU A 107 -12.78 -19.32 -1.70
CA GLU A 107 -11.92 -19.94 -0.70
C GLU A 107 -11.64 -18.98 0.45
N ILE A 108 -11.60 -19.53 1.65
CA ILE A 108 -11.13 -18.89 2.88
C ILE A 108 -9.84 -19.59 3.28
N LEU A 109 -8.74 -18.87 3.27
CA LEU A 109 -7.46 -19.39 3.71
C LEU A 109 -7.36 -19.27 5.24
N VAL A 110 -6.95 -20.35 5.90
CA VAL A 110 -6.86 -20.43 7.37
C VAL A 110 -5.42 -20.47 7.84
N SER A 111 -4.54 -21.16 7.12
CA SER A 111 -3.10 -21.16 7.41
C SER A 111 -2.26 -21.29 6.14
N ALA A 112 -1.05 -20.72 6.19
CA ALA A 112 0.00 -20.91 5.20
C ALA A 112 1.32 -21.11 5.95
N SER A 113 2.02 -22.22 5.70
CA SER A 113 3.36 -22.43 6.27
C SER A 113 4.42 -21.72 5.41
N ASN A 114 5.47 -21.21 6.06
CA ASN A 114 6.62 -20.57 5.41
C ASN A 114 6.28 -19.40 4.44
N ALA A 115 5.12 -18.76 4.61
CA ALA A 115 4.71 -17.62 3.81
C ALA A 115 3.77 -16.70 4.57
N VAL A 116 3.74 -15.44 4.17
CA VAL A 116 2.76 -14.43 4.58
C VAL A 116 2.00 -13.93 3.37
N LEU A 117 0.86 -13.28 3.59
CA LEU A 117 0.13 -12.63 2.50
C LEU A 117 0.76 -11.28 2.20
N SER A 118 1.07 -11.00 0.93
CA SER A 118 1.73 -9.76 0.52
C SER A 118 0.89 -8.51 0.78
N ASP A 119 -0.42 -8.66 1.03
CA ASP A 119 -1.32 -7.55 1.35
C ASP A 119 -1.40 -7.22 2.84
N GLY A 120 -0.69 -7.94 3.70
CA GLY A 120 -0.72 -7.78 5.15
C GLY A 120 -2.04 -8.25 5.80
N SER A 121 -2.88 -9.00 5.08
CA SER A 121 -4.11 -9.57 5.61
C SER A 121 -3.81 -10.64 6.66
N SER A 122 -4.57 -10.62 7.75
CA SER A 122 -4.44 -11.61 8.82
C SER A 122 -5.35 -12.81 8.54
N LEU A 123 -4.80 -14.02 8.64
CA LEU A 123 -5.58 -15.26 8.52
C LEU A 123 -6.47 -15.47 9.76
N PRO A 124 -7.69 -16.04 9.61
CA PRO A 124 -8.30 -16.51 8.37
C PRO A 124 -8.86 -15.37 7.49
N VAL A 125 -8.76 -15.50 6.16
CA VAL A 125 -9.22 -14.47 5.20
C VAL A 125 -9.80 -15.07 3.92
N GLY A 126 -10.79 -14.39 3.33
CA GLY A 126 -11.32 -14.75 2.01
C GLY A 126 -10.33 -14.41 0.88
N VAL A 127 -9.97 -15.39 0.06
CA VAL A 127 -8.94 -15.29 -0.99
C VAL A 127 -9.50 -15.54 -2.40
N GLY A 128 -10.83 -15.60 -2.57
CA GLY A 128 -11.48 -15.99 -3.83
C GLY A 128 -11.18 -15.12 -5.05
N ASN A 129 -10.71 -13.88 -4.89
CA ASN A 129 -10.25 -13.03 -6.01
C ASN A 129 -8.78 -13.27 -6.39
N GLY A 130 -8.14 -14.21 -5.73
CA GLY A 130 -6.71 -14.45 -5.76
C GLY A 130 -5.98 -13.76 -4.60
N THR A 131 -4.84 -14.33 -4.24
CA THR A 131 -3.97 -13.79 -3.19
C THR A 131 -2.52 -13.97 -3.59
N GLU A 132 -1.65 -13.13 -3.03
CA GLU A 132 -0.21 -13.17 -3.26
C GLU A 132 0.48 -13.60 -1.98
N PHE A 133 1.34 -14.61 -2.09
CA PHE A 133 2.15 -15.15 -1.02
C PHE A 133 3.58 -14.63 -1.15
N ALA A 134 4.17 -14.18 -0.04
CA ALA A 134 5.58 -13.82 0.07
C ALA A 134 6.28 -14.77 1.04
N GLY A 135 7.53 -15.15 0.73
CA GLY A 135 8.30 -16.07 1.57
C GLY A 135 8.60 -15.52 2.97
N TYR A 136 8.50 -16.38 3.98
CA TYR A 136 8.81 -16.06 5.38
C TYR A 136 9.20 -17.34 6.13
N PRO A 137 10.19 -17.37 7.04
CA PRO A 137 11.06 -16.29 7.47
C PRO A 137 12.22 -16.01 6.50
N SER A 138 12.51 -16.95 5.58
CA SER A 138 13.47 -16.75 4.51
C SER A 138 12.74 -16.60 3.18
N SER A 139 12.94 -15.48 2.52
CA SER A 139 12.28 -15.14 1.25
C SER A 139 13.16 -15.34 0.02
N ASP A 140 14.43 -15.73 0.22
CA ASP A 140 15.42 -15.83 -0.84
C ASP A 140 15.74 -17.31 -1.09
N LEU A 141 15.78 -17.71 -2.36
CA LEU A 141 16.11 -19.06 -2.80
C LEU A 141 17.38 -19.05 -3.64
N LYS A 142 18.39 -19.80 -3.16
CA LYS A 142 19.67 -19.91 -3.85
C LYS A 142 19.50 -20.57 -5.22
N SER A 143 20.46 -20.32 -6.10
CA SER A 143 20.43 -20.89 -7.45
C SER A 143 20.89 -22.35 -7.48
N ALA A 144 20.48 -23.09 -8.51
CA ALA A 144 20.91 -24.47 -8.71
C ALA A 144 22.45 -24.59 -8.83
N ILE A 145 23.10 -23.56 -9.37
CA ILE A 145 24.57 -23.52 -9.53
C ILE A 145 25.26 -23.35 -8.18
N GLN A 146 24.81 -22.42 -7.35
CA GLN A 146 25.41 -22.14 -6.04
C GLN A 146 25.29 -23.33 -5.07
N THR A 147 24.25 -24.13 -5.24
CA THR A 147 23.87 -25.21 -4.32
C THR A 147 24.26 -26.60 -4.83
N ALA A 148 24.83 -26.70 -6.03
CA ALA A 148 25.04 -27.98 -6.73
C ALA A 148 23.75 -28.83 -6.80
N GLY A 149 22.59 -28.18 -6.89
CA GLY A 149 21.27 -28.83 -6.94
C GLY A 149 20.70 -29.28 -5.60
N ASP A 150 21.21 -28.78 -4.46
CA ASP A 150 20.60 -29.04 -3.15
C ASP A 150 19.23 -28.36 -3.03
N VAL A 151 18.18 -29.15 -3.25
CA VAL A 151 16.76 -28.77 -3.25
C VAL A 151 16.37 -28.00 -1.98
N THR A 152 16.98 -28.31 -0.83
CA THR A 152 16.63 -27.68 0.46
C THR A 152 16.96 -26.19 0.53
N GLN A 153 17.90 -25.72 -0.30
CA GLN A 153 18.33 -24.32 -0.34
C GLN A 153 17.74 -23.54 -1.52
N MET A 154 17.15 -24.24 -2.49
CA MET A 154 16.59 -23.70 -3.73
C MET A 154 15.07 -23.82 -3.80
N GLN A 155 14.42 -24.46 -2.82
CA GLN A 155 12.98 -24.67 -2.77
C GLN A 155 12.32 -24.01 -1.54
N ALA A 156 11.17 -23.39 -1.78
CA ALA A 156 10.19 -23.09 -0.73
C ALA A 156 8.94 -23.95 -0.90
N LEU A 157 8.46 -24.50 0.21
CA LEU A 157 7.19 -25.24 0.30
C LEU A 157 6.23 -24.49 1.23
N VAL A 158 5.06 -24.16 0.69
CA VAL A 158 3.98 -23.47 1.39
C VAL A 158 2.80 -24.40 1.50
N GLU A 159 2.54 -24.90 2.70
CA GLU A 159 1.39 -25.74 3.00
C GLU A 159 0.20 -24.85 3.33
N LEU A 160 -0.84 -24.97 2.52
CA LEU A 160 -2.07 -24.20 2.64
C LEU A 160 -3.16 -25.07 3.22
N VAL A 161 -3.84 -24.54 4.24
CA VAL A 161 -5.09 -25.12 4.76
C VAL A 161 -6.16 -24.07 4.68
N GLY A 162 -7.31 -24.44 4.13
CA GLY A 162 -8.44 -23.53 4.00
C GLY A 162 -9.78 -24.23 3.85
N THR A 163 -10.81 -23.42 3.67
CA THR A 163 -12.17 -23.83 3.35
C THR A 163 -12.54 -23.34 1.96
N GLN A 164 -13.26 -24.14 1.20
CA GLN A 164 -13.81 -23.77 -0.11
C GLN A 164 -15.27 -24.20 -0.22
N PHE A 165 -15.98 -23.61 -1.18
CA PHE A 165 -17.41 -23.83 -1.36
C PHE A 165 -17.72 -24.32 -2.77
N GLY A 166 -18.55 -25.36 -2.86
CA GLY A 166 -19.12 -25.82 -4.13
C GLY A 166 -18.34 -26.92 -4.86
N VAL A 167 -17.17 -27.35 -4.36
CA VAL A 167 -16.43 -28.48 -4.96
C VAL A 167 -16.37 -29.67 -4.01
N ALA A 168 -17.26 -30.66 -4.18
CA ALA A 168 -17.23 -31.86 -3.35
C ALA A 168 -16.13 -32.84 -3.79
N PRO A 169 -15.35 -33.45 -2.87
CA PRO A 169 -14.51 -34.59 -3.18
C PRO A 169 -15.32 -35.69 -3.90
N PRO A 170 -14.79 -36.34 -4.96
CA PRO A 170 -13.38 -36.37 -5.38
C PRO A 170 -12.97 -35.24 -6.34
N ASN A 171 -13.84 -34.27 -6.65
CA ASN A 171 -13.46 -33.13 -7.48
C ASN A 171 -12.47 -32.23 -6.73
N VAL A 172 -11.51 -31.68 -7.46
CA VAL A 172 -10.40 -30.91 -6.90
C VAL A 172 -10.62 -29.41 -7.16
N PRO A 173 -10.61 -28.56 -6.11
CA PRO A 173 -10.71 -27.11 -6.25
C PRO A 173 -9.36 -26.53 -6.71
N LEU A 174 -8.98 -26.75 -7.97
CA LEU A 174 -7.75 -26.18 -8.52
C LEU A 174 -7.90 -24.66 -8.74
N PRO A 175 -6.86 -23.86 -8.45
CA PRO A 175 -6.85 -22.45 -8.80
C PRO A 175 -6.91 -22.26 -10.32
N THR A 176 -7.46 -21.14 -10.77
CA THR A 176 -7.55 -20.80 -12.21
C THR A 176 -6.21 -20.39 -12.81
N ASN A 177 -5.30 -19.85 -12.00
CA ASN A 177 -3.97 -19.43 -12.43
C ASN A 177 -3.00 -19.43 -11.26
N ILE A 178 -1.72 -19.67 -11.55
CA ILE A 178 -0.60 -19.41 -10.66
C ILE A 178 0.49 -18.69 -11.45
N THR A 179 1.16 -17.74 -10.83
CA THR A 179 2.29 -17.02 -11.45
C THR A 179 3.26 -16.52 -10.40
N LEU A 180 4.55 -16.52 -10.71
CA LEU A 180 5.53 -15.73 -9.97
C LEU A 180 5.26 -14.24 -10.28
N VAL A 181 5.31 -13.39 -9.26
CA VAL A 181 5.13 -11.93 -9.37
C VAL A 181 6.35 -11.15 -8.88
N THR A 182 7.46 -11.85 -8.65
CA THR A 182 8.76 -11.23 -8.38
C THR A 182 9.26 -10.50 -9.63
N ASP A 183 9.74 -9.26 -9.45
CA ASP A 183 10.24 -8.42 -10.53
C ASP A 183 11.40 -9.09 -11.28
N GLY A 184 11.48 -8.88 -12.59
CA GLY A 184 12.50 -9.47 -13.45
C GLY A 184 12.22 -10.91 -13.93
N TRP A 185 11.06 -11.48 -13.60
CA TRP A 185 10.63 -12.80 -14.08
C TRP A 185 9.31 -12.73 -14.84
N LYS A 186 9.22 -13.50 -15.92
CA LYS A 186 8.03 -13.59 -16.77
C LYS A 186 7.55 -15.03 -16.85
N CYS A 187 6.28 -15.23 -16.54
CA CYS A 187 5.65 -16.55 -16.55
C CYS A 187 4.68 -16.68 -17.74
N PRO A 188 4.70 -17.79 -18.47
CA PRO A 188 3.63 -18.13 -19.40
C PRO A 188 2.34 -18.50 -18.64
N LYS A 189 1.27 -18.77 -19.37
CA LYS A 189 0.02 -19.27 -18.76
C LYS A 189 0.27 -20.61 -18.07
N ALA A 190 -0.19 -20.75 -16.83
CA ALA A 190 -0.05 -21.99 -16.08
C ALA A 190 -0.72 -23.16 -16.79
N THR A 191 -0.08 -24.34 -16.73
CA THR A 191 -0.54 -25.57 -17.37
C THR A 191 -1.00 -26.56 -16.31
N GLN A 192 -2.17 -27.15 -16.52
CA GLN A 192 -2.70 -28.18 -15.63
C GLN A 192 -2.10 -29.54 -15.98
N LYS A 193 -1.55 -30.23 -14.97
CA LYS A 193 -1.03 -31.60 -15.10
C LYS A 193 -1.88 -32.55 -14.27
N GLY A 194 -2.52 -33.50 -14.93
CA GLY A 194 -3.47 -34.40 -14.26
C GLY A 194 -4.69 -33.64 -13.70
N LYS A 195 -5.24 -34.11 -12.57
CA LYS A 195 -6.45 -33.54 -11.96
C LYS A 195 -6.19 -32.64 -10.76
N ASN A 196 -4.98 -32.67 -10.19
CA ASN A 196 -4.68 -32.02 -8.91
C ASN A 196 -3.43 -31.14 -8.92
N VAL A 197 -2.75 -30.98 -10.06
CA VAL A 197 -1.56 -30.13 -10.17
C VAL A 197 -1.76 -29.03 -11.21
N LEU A 198 -1.40 -27.82 -10.84
CA LEU A 198 -1.20 -26.69 -11.75
C LEU A 198 0.27 -26.26 -11.65
N GLN A 199 0.94 -26.00 -12.77
CA GLN A 199 2.38 -25.70 -12.79
C GLN A 199 2.73 -24.66 -13.85
N VAL A 200 3.83 -23.94 -13.64
CA VAL A 200 4.36 -22.94 -14.55
C VAL A 200 5.88 -22.85 -14.41
N CYS A 201 6.58 -22.70 -15.53
CA CYS A 201 8.01 -22.40 -15.56
C CYS A 201 8.20 -20.94 -15.95
N CYS A 202 8.70 -20.13 -15.03
CA CYS A 202 8.95 -18.70 -15.21
C CYS A 202 10.41 -18.49 -15.60
N MET A 203 10.65 -17.65 -16.61
CA MET A 203 11.99 -17.35 -17.12
C MET A 203 12.36 -15.90 -16.82
N PRO A 204 13.66 -15.56 -16.76
CA PRO A 204 14.11 -14.18 -16.65
C PRO A 204 13.51 -13.31 -17.75
N ASP A 205 13.00 -12.13 -17.39
CA ASP A 205 12.39 -11.20 -18.34
C ASP A 205 13.48 -10.52 -19.20
N PRO A 206 13.51 -10.73 -20.53
CA PRO A 206 14.54 -10.14 -21.39
C PRO A 206 14.49 -8.61 -21.45
N ASP A 207 13.34 -8.00 -21.13
CA ASP A 207 13.15 -6.55 -21.15
C ASP A 207 13.56 -5.87 -19.82
N TYR A 208 13.90 -6.66 -18.81
CA TYR A 208 14.31 -6.17 -17.50
C TYR A 208 15.83 -6.27 -17.34
N ASN A 209 16.48 -5.20 -16.86
CA ASN A 209 17.92 -5.25 -16.56
C ASN A 209 18.16 -5.97 -15.23
N ILE A 210 18.17 -7.30 -15.25
CA ILE A 210 18.29 -8.13 -14.04
C ILE A 210 19.70 -8.05 -13.44
N THR A 211 20.70 -7.55 -14.18
CA THR A 211 22.10 -7.41 -13.73
C THR A 211 22.21 -6.63 -12.41
N ASP A 212 21.37 -5.59 -12.23
CA ASP A 212 21.32 -4.80 -10.99
C ASP A 212 20.73 -5.56 -9.78
N VAL A 213 19.95 -6.62 -10.02
CA VAL A 213 19.30 -7.44 -8.99
C VAL A 213 20.14 -8.68 -8.66
N ILE A 214 20.81 -9.23 -9.67
CA ILE A 214 21.64 -10.45 -9.58
C ILE A 214 22.99 -10.15 -8.94
N ASP A 215 23.65 -9.06 -9.33
CA ASP A 215 25.03 -8.78 -8.87
C ASP A 215 25.08 -8.13 -7.48
N LYS A 216 23.95 -7.63 -6.97
CA LYS A 216 23.88 -6.92 -5.68
C LYS A 216 23.34 -7.84 -4.59
N GLU A 217 24.03 -7.91 -3.45
CA GLU A 217 23.62 -8.69 -2.27
C GLU A 217 22.20 -8.32 -1.80
N PHE A 218 21.80 -7.06 -1.95
CA PHE A 218 20.50 -6.54 -1.50
C PHE A 218 19.62 -6.05 -2.66
N LEU A 219 18.31 -6.18 -2.49
CA LEU A 219 17.35 -5.59 -3.42
C LEU A 219 17.42 -4.05 -3.38
N PRO A 220 17.19 -3.37 -4.52
CA PRO A 220 17.14 -1.92 -4.56
C PRO A 220 15.95 -1.41 -3.73
N ARG A 221 16.12 -0.23 -3.11
CA ARG A 221 15.01 0.43 -2.42
C ARG A 221 13.93 0.80 -3.42
N GLN A 222 12.69 0.49 -3.06
CA GLN A 222 11.51 0.74 -3.87
C GLN A 222 10.87 2.09 -3.53
N SER A 223 10.16 2.66 -4.49
CA SER A 223 9.36 3.87 -4.30
C SER A 223 7.91 3.52 -3.99
N GLY A 224 7.27 4.29 -3.12
CA GLY A 224 5.84 4.25 -2.87
C GLY A 224 5.40 5.50 -2.11
N ASP A 225 4.09 5.69 -1.98
CA ASP A 225 3.50 6.90 -1.40
C ASP A 225 4.02 7.17 0.02
N LEU A 226 4.19 6.11 0.80
CA LEU A 226 4.82 6.11 2.11
C LEU A 226 5.80 4.93 2.19
N THR A 227 7.02 5.19 2.64
CA THR A 227 8.03 4.14 2.89
C THR A 227 8.34 4.06 4.37
N ILE A 228 8.40 2.83 4.90
CA ILE A 228 8.74 2.55 6.30
C ILE A 228 10.02 1.73 6.32
N MET A 229 11.08 2.29 6.90
CA MET A 229 12.35 1.60 7.13
C MET A 229 12.36 0.99 8.52
N TYR A 230 12.74 -0.28 8.60
CA TYR A 230 13.01 -1.01 9.84
C TYR A 230 14.50 -1.31 9.93
N ASP A 231 15.22 -0.50 10.69
CA ASP A 231 16.68 -0.53 10.78
C ASP A 231 17.12 -1.06 12.15
N VAL A 232 17.67 -2.27 12.19
CA VAL A 232 18.30 -2.79 13.41
C VAL A 232 19.66 -2.14 13.54
N THR A 233 19.80 -1.19 14.46
CA THR A 233 21.02 -0.40 14.66
C THR A 233 22.02 -1.09 15.57
N ARG A 234 21.52 -1.90 16.52
CA ARG A 234 22.32 -2.71 17.45
C ARG A 234 21.63 -4.06 17.65
N SER A 235 22.41 -5.13 17.66
CA SER A 235 21.89 -6.48 17.90
C SER A 235 22.73 -7.17 18.97
N TYR A 236 22.04 -7.82 19.91
CA TYR A 236 22.61 -8.67 20.95
C TYR A 236 22.01 -10.08 20.84
N ALA A 237 22.41 -10.98 21.73
CA ALA A 237 21.90 -12.36 21.71
C ALA A 237 20.39 -12.42 22.03
N ASP A 238 19.97 -11.72 23.08
CA ASP A 238 18.62 -11.77 23.65
C ASP A 238 17.74 -10.58 23.28
N ASN A 239 18.31 -9.49 22.76
CA ASN A 239 17.56 -8.30 22.37
C ASN A 239 18.25 -7.53 21.23
N TYR A 240 17.56 -6.55 20.68
CA TYR A 240 18.10 -5.65 19.67
C TYR A 240 17.39 -4.29 19.73
N ILE A 241 18.01 -3.28 19.12
CA ILE A 241 17.46 -1.94 18.99
C ILE A 241 17.13 -1.70 17.52
N ALA A 242 15.86 -1.41 17.25
CA ALA A 242 15.37 -1.08 15.92
C ALA A 242 14.90 0.37 15.87
N GLN A 243 15.39 1.11 14.86
CA GLN A 243 14.83 2.38 14.47
C GLN A 243 13.79 2.15 13.37
N VAL A 244 12.60 2.72 13.55
CA VAL A 244 11.58 2.79 12.52
C VAL A 244 11.53 4.20 11.98
N THR A 245 11.63 4.35 10.66
CA THR A 245 11.57 5.65 9.98
C THR A 245 10.48 5.60 8.91
N MET A 246 9.45 6.43 9.05
CA MET A 246 8.37 6.61 8.09
C MET A 246 8.62 7.87 7.28
N GLU A 247 8.65 7.75 5.96
CA GLU A 247 8.86 8.87 5.04
C GLU A 247 7.71 8.97 4.05
N ASN A 248 7.08 10.15 4.02
CA ASN A 248 6.02 10.46 3.06
C ASN A 248 6.63 10.98 1.77
N ASN A 249 6.42 10.23 0.68
CA ASN A 249 6.89 10.58 -0.65
C ASN A 249 5.76 11.12 -1.53
N ASN A 250 4.51 11.04 -1.07
CA ASN A 250 3.38 11.56 -1.85
C ASN A 250 3.38 13.10 -1.81
N PRO A 251 3.28 13.78 -2.97
CA PRO A 251 3.36 15.24 -3.06
C PRO A 251 2.17 15.97 -2.41
N LEU A 252 1.04 15.28 -2.24
CA LEU A 252 -0.17 15.81 -1.61
C LEU A 252 -0.61 14.97 -0.40
N GLY A 253 0.09 13.88 -0.07
CA GLY A 253 -0.28 13.01 1.04
C GLY A 253 -0.03 13.69 2.36
N ARG A 254 -0.95 13.50 3.32
CA ARG A 254 -0.79 13.93 4.70
C ARG A 254 -1.22 12.79 5.61
N LEU A 255 -0.51 12.63 6.72
CA LEU A 255 -0.95 11.77 7.80
C LEU A 255 -1.04 12.61 9.07
N ASP A 256 -2.17 12.52 9.77
CA ASP A 256 -2.40 13.13 11.08
C ASP A 256 -2.75 12.04 12.10
N ASN A 257 -2.15 12.11 13.29
CA ASN A 257 -2.32 11.13 14.36
C ASN A 257 -2.10 9.69 13.86
N TRP A 258 -1.00 9.47 13.12
CA TRP A 258 -0.71 8.15 12.60
C TRP A 258 -0.71 7.09 13.72
N LYS A 259 -1.26 5.92 13.38
CA LYS A 259 -1.30 4.71 14.20
C LYS A 259 -0.67 3.59 13.37
N LEU A 260 0.49 3.15 13.80
CA LEU A 260 1.27 2.13 13.14
C LEU A 260 1.09 0.80 13.85
N SER A 261 0.78 -0.26 13.12
CA SER A 261 0.67 -1.61 13.67
C SER A 261 1.37 -2.62 12.78
N PHE A 262 1.88 -3.69 13.38
CA PHE A 262 2.53 -4.80 12.71
C PHE A 262 2.37 -6.05 13.58
N ASP A 263 2.69 -7.21 13.03
CA ASP A 263 2.60 -8.50 13.73
C ASP A 263 3.99 -9.02 14.10
N TRP A 264 4.15 -9.33 15.39
CA TRP A 264 5.22 -10.20 15.86
C TRP A 264 4.93 -11.64 15.43
N MET A 265 5.96 -12.30 14.93
CA MET A 265 5.87 -13.63 14.33
C MET A 265 6.65 -14.68 15.13
N ARG A 266 7.46 -14.26 16.10
CA ARG A 266 8.25 -15.09 17.01
C ARG A 266 8.02 -14.70 18.47
N ASP A 267 6.82 -14.22 18.82
CA ASP A 267 6.45 -13.82 20.19
C ASP A 267 7.39 -12.77 20.80
N GLU A 268 8.06 -11.98 19.96
CA GLU A 268 8.87 -10.84 20.41
C GLU A 268 8.01 -9.81 21.14
N PHE A 269 8.65 -9.00 21.98
CA PHE A 269 7.95 -7.96 22.74
C PHE A 269 8.78 -6.69 22.86
N ILE A 270 8.08 -5.58 23.08
CA ILE A 270 8.66 -4.23 23.16
C ILE A 270 9.01 -3.94 24.60
N ASP A 271 10.30 -3.88 24.91
CA ASP A 271 10.81 -3.53 26.23
C ASP A 271 10.71 -2.04 26.50
N SER A 272 11.26 -1.21 25.61
CA SER A 272 11.25 0.26 25.75
C SER A 272 11.26 0.98 24.40
N MET A 273 10.85 2.25 24.38
CA MET A 273 10.73 3.06 23.16
C MET A 273 11.16 4.51 23.37
N LYS A 274 11.63 5.15 22.29
CA LYS A 274 11.92 6.60 22.21
C LYS A 274 11.35 7.19 20.93
N GLY A 275 10.72 8.36 21.02
CA GLY A 275 10.08 9.08 19.92
C GLY A 275 8.65 8.63 19.60
N ALA A 276 8.22 7.49 20.10
CA ALA A 276 6.85 6.98 19.96
C ALA A 276 6.50 6.12 21.18
N TYR A 277 5.23 5.73 21.29
CA TYR A 277 4.73 4.96 22.41
C TYR A 277 3.60 4.02 21.99
N PRO A 278 3.40 2.87 22.64
CA PRO A 278 2.20 2.08 22.43
C PRO A 278 0.96 2.86 22.86
N SER A 279 -0.12 2.75 22.08
CA SER A 279 -1.42 3.33 22.43
C SER A 279 -2.07 2.68 23.65
N LEU A 280 -1.69 1.44 23.95
CA LEU A 280 -2.02 0.71 25.17
C LEU A 280 -0.74 0.09 25.71
N VAL A 281 -0.39 0.41 26.95
CA VAL A 281 0.72 -0.22 27.68
C VAL A 281 0.14 -1.32 28.54
N ASP A 282 0.43 -2.54 28.16
CA ASP A 282 -0.05 -3.73 28.85
C ASP A 282 0.99 -4.85 28.75
N SER A 283 1.42 -5.33 29.91
CA SER A 283 2.36 -6.44 30.06
C SER A 283 1.70 -7.73 30.52
N SER A 284 0.38 -7.75 30.74
CA SER A 284 -0.36 -8.92 31.22
C SER A 284 -0.17 -10.14 30.32
N ASP A 285 -0.19 -9.96 29.00
CA ASP A 285 0.07 -11.01 28.00
C ASP A 285 1.46 -11.68 28.17
N CYS A 286 2.47 -10.95 28.69
CA CYS A 286 3.77 -11.56 28.97
C CYS A 286 3.78 -12.41 30.23
N ILE A 287 3.05 -12.00 31.28
CA ILE A 287 3.11 -12.60 32.63
C ILE A 287 2.69 -14.07 32.57
N ASP A 288 1.63 -14.37 31.81
CA ASP A 288 1.15 -15.74 31.60
C ASP A 288 1.69 -16.38 30.31
N GLY A 289 2.43 -15.60 29.52
CA GLY A 289 2.93 -15.96 28.20
C GLY A 289 4.24 -16.77 28.19
N PRO A 290 4.71 -17.19 27.00
CA PRO A 290 6.02 -17.81 26.84
C PRO A 290 7.17 -16.87 27.26
N GLN A 291 6.97 -15.55 27.21
CA GLN A 291 7.95 -14.54 27.56
C GLN A 291 8.39 -14.63 29.02
N ALA A 292 7.45 -14.64 29.98
CA ALA A 292 7.79 -14.75 31.41
C ALA A 292 8.40 -16.11 31.78
N LYS A 293 8.04 -17.18 31.07
CA LYS A 293 8.65 -18.51 31.26
C LYS A 293 10.13 -18.52 30.90
N TYR A 294 10.51 -17.79 29.84
CA TYR A 294 11.88 -17.70 29.36
C TYR A 294 12.69 -16.63 30.13
N TYR A 295 12.15 -15.42 30.27
CA TYR A 295 12.79 -14.29 30.94
C TYR A 295 12.45 -14.21 32.44
N GLN A 296 12.84 -15.22 33.22
CA GLN A 296 12.47 -15.33 34.64
C GLN A 296 12.99 -14.19 35.53
N GLY A 297 14.09 -13.54 35.13
CA GLY A 297 14.70 -12.43 35.88
C GLY A 297 14.33 -11.03 35.38
N LEU A 298 13.46 -10.92 34.37
CA LEU A 298 13.06 -9.64 33.81
C LEU A 298 11.89 -9.05 34.61
N ASP A 299 11.97 -7.76 34.90
CA ASP A 299 10.87 -7.02 35.49
C ASP A 299 9.85 -6.61 34.42
N PHE A 300 8.81 -7.42 34.25
CA PHE A 300 7.74 -7.19 33.28
C PHE A 300 6.87 -5.96 33.56
N SER A 301 6.99 -5.30 34.71
CA SER A 301 6.23 -4.06 34.96
C SER A 301 6.72 -2.88 34.11
N ASN A 302 7.96 -2.93 33.61
CA ASN A 302 8.55 -1.88 32.79
C ASN A 302 8.43 -2.15 31.28
N VAL A 303 7.96 -3.34 30.90
CA VAL A 303 7.77 -3.74 29.50
C VAL A 303 6.60 -2.97 28.91
N LEU A 304 6.81 -2.36 27.75
CA LEU A 304 5.81 -1.49 27.13
C LEU A 304 4.68 -2.24 26.42
N SER A 305 4.97 -3.36 25.76
CA SER A 305 3.93 -4.13 25.08
C SER A 305 4.35 -5.56 24.79
N CYS A 306 3.50 -6.50 25.20
CA CYS A 306 3.59 -7.93 24.88
C CYS A 306 2.57 -8.38 23.85
N ALA A 307 1.68 -7.45 23.43
CA ALA A 307 0.69 -7.74 22.41
C ALA A 307 1.36 -8.21 21.12
N ARG A 308 0.86 -9.31 20.54
CA ARG A 308 1.32 -9.82 19.24
C ARG A 308 1.19 -8.78 18.13
N ARG A 309 0.18 -7.92 18.19
CA ARG A 309 -0.06 -6.81 17.27
C ARG A 309 -0.12 -5.49 18.03
N PRO A 310 1.01 -4.86 18.38
CA PRO A 310 1.00 -3.58 19.06
C PRO A 310 0.50 -2.48 18.11
N THR A 311 -0.15 -1.46 18.67
CA THR A 311 -0.46 -0.21 17.95
C THR A 311 0.36 0.92 18.53
N ILE A 312 1.28 1.44 17.74
CA ILE A 312 2.23 2.50 18.08
C ILE A 312 1.69 3.84 17.60
N ILE A 313 1.85 4.86 18.44
CA ILE A 313 1.50 6.25 18.18
C ILE A 313 2.69 7.16 18.45
N ASP A 314 2.71 8.30 17.78
CA ASP A 314 3.70 9.35 18.06
C ASP A 314 3.45 10.02 19.41
N LEU A 315 4.47 10.69 19.92
CA LEU A 315 4.36 11.49 21.13
C LEU A 315 3.82 12.90 20.83
N PRO A 316 3.27 13.60 21.84
CA PRO A 316 2.93 15.01 21.68
C PRO A 316 4.18 15.90 21.70
N PRO A 317 4.11 17.12 21.11
CA PRO A 317 5.24 18.07 21.12
C PRO A 317 5.79 18.39 22.51
N THR A 318 4.94 18.34 23.54
CA THR A 318 5.34 18.56 24.94
C THR A 318 6.32 17.50 25.48
N LYS A 319 6.40 16.34 24.84
CA LYS A 319 7.30 15.23 25.20
C LYS A 319 8.61 15.20 24.42
N TYR A 320 8.83 16.14 23.48
CA TYR A 320 10.05 16.16 22.68
C TYR A 320 11.33 16.26 23.54
N ASN A 321 11.31 17.08 24.60
CA ASN A 321 12.44 17.28 25.52
C ASN A 321 12.45 16.32 26.72
N ASP A 322 11.63 15.28 26.71
CA ASP A 322 11.59 14.27 27.77
C ASP A 322 12.80 13.33 27.65
N SER A 323 13.56 13.15 28.74
CA SER A 323 14.79 12.33 28.72
C SER A 323 14.53 10.83 28.57
N ALA A 324 13.35 10.37 29.01
CA ALA A 324 12.96 8.96 28.92
C ALA A 324 12.42 8.63 27.53
N TYR A 325 11.48 9.43 27.02
CA TYR A 325 10.72 9.11 25.81
C TYR A 325 11.03 9.99 24.60
N GLY A 326 11.56 11.19 24.80
CA GLY A 326 11.81 12.18 23.75
C GLY A 326 13.21 12.07 23.13
N PHE A 327 13.78 13.22 22.79
CA PHE A 327 15.09 13.41 22.16
C PHE A 327 15.34 12.54 20.92
N LYS A 328 14.27 12.24 20.18
CA LYS A 328 14.35 11.56 18.90
C LYS A 328 14.12 12.57 17.77
N PRO A 329 15.07 12.77 16.85
CA PRO A 329 14.83 13.59 15.67
C PRO A 329 13.62 13.09 14.89
N PHE A 330 12.87 14.01 14.29
CA PHE A 330 11.66 13.71 13.52
C PHE A 330 10.51 13.09 14.34
N CYS A 331 10.57 13.10 15.67
CA CYS A 331 9.45 12.68 16.51
C CYS A 331 8.57 13.83 16.98
N CYS A 332 7.52 13.41 17.67
CA CYS A 332 6.80 14.14 18.68
C CYS A 332 5.93 15.27 18.11
N ARG A 333 5.16 14.96 17.07
CA ARG A 333 4.28 15.91 16.37
C ARG A 333 2.83 15.43 16.38
N ASN A 334 2.39 14.71 17.41
CA ASN A 334 1.07 14.08 17.45
C ASN A 334 0.79 13.23 16.19
N GLY A 335 1.82 12.63 15.61
CA GLY A 335 1.68 11.77 14.45
C GLY A 335 1.42 12.53 13.16
N THR A 336 1.87 13.79 13.08
CA THR A 336 1.79 14.58 11.85
C THR A 336 2.97 14.28 10.93
N ILE A 337 2.66 13.85 9.70
CA ILE A 337 3.60 13.71 8.58
C ILE A 337 3.06 14.51 7.40
N LEU A 338 3.76 15.58 7.03
CA LEU A 338 3.40 16.48 5.95
C LEU A 338 3.95 16.00 4.61
N PRO A 339 3.42 16.47 3.47
CA PRO A 339 4.04 16.19 2.17
C PRO A 339 5.39 16.92 2.07
N ARG A 340 6.35 16.30 1.37
CA ARG A 340 7.68 16.89 1.10
C ARG A 340 7.63 18.23 0.39
N SER A 341 6.58 18.44 -0.42
CA SER A 341 6.32 19.70 -1.14
C SER A 341 6.05 20.88 -0.20
N MET A 342 5.57 20.60 1.03
CA MET A 342 5.25 21.58 2.05
C MET A 342 6.45 21.82 2.97
N ASP A 343 6.93 20.76 3.62
CA ASP A 343 8.08 20.84 4.52
C ASP A 343 8.82 19.48 4.56
N PRO A 344 10.00 19.37 3.90
CA PRO A 344 10.79 18.15 3.91
C PRO A 344 11.16 17.66 5.32
N SER A 345 11.38 18.57 6.28
CA SER A 345 11.73 18.22 7.66
C SER A 345 10.54 17.62 8.43
N LYS A 346 9.32 17.97 8.02
CA LYS A 346 8.07 17.41 8.55
C LYS A 346 7.51 16.23 7.75
N SER A 347 8.21 15.78 6.71
CA SER A 347 7.83 14.62 5.89
C SER A 347 8.32 13.27 6.43
N ILE A 348 9.09 13.30 7.50
CA ILE A 348 9.70 12.12 8.13
C ILE A 348 9.19 12.01 9.56
N SER A 349 8.84 10.81 10.00
CA SER A 349 8.61 10.49 11.41
C SER A 349 9.45 9.29 11.81
N ALA A 350 10.16 9.38 12.94
CA ALA A 350 11.06 8.32 13.37
C ALA A 350 10.97 8.04 14.87
N PHE A 351 11.09 6.77 15.22
CA PHE A 351 11.16 6.30 16.60
C PHE A 351 12.13 5.13 16.72
N GLU A 352 12.52 4.82 17.94
CA GLU A 352 13.38 3.70 18.28
C GLU A 352 12.67 2.81 19.29
N MET A 353 12.86 1.50 19.16
CA MET A 353 12.38 0.51 20.11
C MET A 353 13.47 -0.51 20.43
N LYS A 354 13.52 -0.90 21.69
CA LYS A 354 14.27 -2.06 22.15
C LYS A 354 13.32 -3.25 22.19
N VAL A 355 13.71 -4.31 21.48
CA VAL A 355 12.90 -5.51 21.26
C VAL A 355 13.65 -6.71 21.83
N ASN A 356 12.96 -7.50 22.64
CA ASN A 356 13.49 -8.75 23.16
C ASN A 356 13.13 -9.91 22.22
N LYS A 357 14.12 -10.78 21.98
CA LYS A 357 14.00 -11.95 21.10
C LYS A 357 13.42 -13.13 21.88
N MET A 358 12.94 -14.15 21.17
CA MET A 358 12.50 -15.40 21.78
C MET A 358 13.18 -16.61 21.11
N PRO A 359 13.38 -17.72 21.83
CA PRO A 359 13.83 -18.97 21.22
C PRO A 359 12.93 -19.38 20.04
N PRO A 360 13.49 -19.90 18.94
CA PRO A 360 14.89 -20.30 18.75
C PRO A 360 15.85 -19.17 18.30
N ASP A 361 15.35 -17.97 18.02
CA ASP A 361 16.07 -16.89 17.33
C ASP A 361 16.94 -16.04 18.29
N LEU A 362 17.85 -16.68 19.04
CA LEU A 362 18.69 -16.04 20.08
C LEU A 362 20.12 -15.69 19.63
N ASN A 363 20.37 -15.72 18.33
CA ASN A 363 21.67 -15.35 17.77
C ASN A 363 21.72 -13.87 17.40
N ILE A 364 22.91 -13.27 17.42
CA ILE A 364 23.12 -11.86 17.03
C ILE A 364 22.64 -11.62 15.58
N SER A 365 22.84 -12.59 14.68
CA SER A 365 22.41 -12.53 13.27
C SER A 365 20.98 -13.00 13.03
N ALA A 366 20.34 -13.68 13.99
CA ALA A 366 18.95 -14.11 13.88
C ALA A 366 18.03 -12.91 14.09
N LEU A 367 17.72 -12.23 12.99
CA LEU A 367 16.87 -11.04 12.96
C LEU A 367 15.77 -11.25 11.93
N THR A 368 14.54 -11.19 12.42
CA THR A 368 13.33 -11.33 11.61
C THR A 368 12.54 -10.03 11.75
N PRO A 369 12.18 -9.34 10.64
CA PRO A 369 11.37 -8.14 10.73
C PRO A 369 9.91 -8.50 11.05
N PRO A 370 9.17 -7.60 11.74
CA PRO A 370 7.73 -7.72 11.89
C PRO A 370 7.02 -7.81 10.55
N GLN A 371 5.84 -8.42 10.52
CA GLN A 371 5.05 -8.64 9.30
C GLN A 371 3.73 -7.86 9.34
N ASN A 372 2.97 -7.87 8.25
CA ASN A 372 1.61 -7.32 8.19
C ASN A 372 1.50 -5.86 8.67
N TRP A 373 2.41 -5.01 8.17
CA TRP A 373 2.44 -3.59 8.51
C TRP A 373 1.17 -2.87 8.06
N ARG A 374 0.63 -2.02 8.93
CA ARG A 374 -0.56 -1.19 8.64
C ARG A 374 -0.37 0.17 9.26
N ILE A 375 -0.82 1.19 8.55
CA ILE A 375 -0.78 2.57 9.03
C ILE A 375 -2.11 3.26 8.76
N ASN A 376 -2.71 3.76 9.83
CA ASN A 376 -3.98 4.47 9.81
C ASN A 376 -3.81 5.84 10.49
N GLY A 377 -4.83 6.69 10.43
CA GLY A 377 -4.88 7.95 11.18
C GLY A 377 -6.21 8.66 11.00
N THR A 378 -6.30 9.91 11.46
CA THR A 378 -7.58 10.64 11.51
C THR A 378 -7.94 11.27 10.16
N ILE A 379 -6.95 11.88 9.49
CA ILE A 379 -7.06 12.53 8.18
C ILE A 379 -5.96 11.93 7.32
N ASN A 380 -6.18 10.69 6.88
CA ASN A 380 -5.19 9.91 6.15
C ASN A 380 -5.87 9.24 4.95
N PRO A 381 -5.17 9.12 3.81
CA PRO A 381 -5.58 8.17 2.79
C PRO A 381 -5.45 6.74 3.33
N ASP A 382 -6.24 5.82 2.77
CA ASP A 382 -6.16 4.41 3.14
C ASP A 382 -4.89 3.80 2.54
N TYR A 383 -3.95 3.38 3.38
CA TYR A 383 -2.71 2.75 2.92
C TYR A 383 -2.82 1.23 2.87
N LYS A 384 -2.23 0.65 1.83
CA LYS A 384 -1.93 -0.77 1.75
C LYS A 384 -0.42 -0.97 1.70
N CYS A 385 0.12 -1.66 2.70
CA CYS A 385 1.55 -1.93 2.82
C CYS A 385 1.88 -3.35 2.35
N GLY A 386 3.03 -3.48 1.69
CA GLY A 386 3.61 -4.76 1.30
C GLY A 386 4.39 -5.44 2.45
N PRO A 387 4.94 -6.64 2.21
CA PRO A 387 5.83 -7.29 3.15
C PRO A 387 7.19 -6.54 3.21
N PRO A 388 7.93 -6.65 4.33
CA PRO A 388 9.26 -6.07 4.47
C PRO A 388 10.26 -6.74 3.52
N VAL A 389 10.91 -5.94 2.68
CA VAL A 389 11.94 -6.39 1.74
C VAL A 389 13.32 -6.07 2.30
N ARG A 390 14.24 -7.04 2.26
CA ARG A 390 15.62 -6.82 2.71
C ARG A 390 16.36 -5.90 1.73
N VAL A 391 16.91 -4.80 2.24
CA VAL A 391 17.63 -3.79 1.45
C VAL A 391 19.02 -3.53 2.02
N SER A 392 19.82 -2.74 1.30
CA SER A 392 21.14 -2.34 1.77
C SER A 392 21.05 -1.59 3.11
N PRO A 393 21.98 -1.84 4.06
CA PRO A 393 21.97 -1.21 5.36
C PRO A 393 21.89 0.32 5.28
N SER A 394 20.97 0.91 6.03
CA SER A 394 20.83 2.35 6.16
C SER A 394 22.07 2.96 6.82
N GLN A 395 22.39 4.19 6.43
CA GLN A 395 23.51 4.95 6.99
C GLN A 395 22.98 6.08 7.87
N PHE A 396 23.57 6.21 9.06
CA PHE A 396 23.25 7.24 10.03
C PHE A 396 24.49 8.08 10.32
N VAL A 397 24.30 9.38 10.50
CA VAL A 397 25.39 10.29 10.92
C VAL A 397 25.85 9.90 12.31
N ASP A 398 27.16 9.90 12.56
CA ASP A 398 27.68 9.55 13.87
C ASP A 398 27.18 10.54 14.95
N PRO A 399 26.56 10.06 16.05
CA PRO A 399 26.10 10.91 17.14
C PRO A 399 27.20 11.73 17.83
N SER A 400 28.47 11.31 17.73
CA SER A 400 29.61 12.04 18.29
C SER A 400 30.01 13.28 17.48
N GLY A 401 29.39 13.50 16.31
CA GLY A 401 29.72 14.59 15.41
C GLY A 401 30.97 14.35 14.55
N LEU A 402 31.55 13.14 14.63
CA LEU A 402 32.63 12.73 13.72
C LEU A 402 32.10 12.63 12.28
N PRO A 403 32.93 12.96 11.27
CA PRO A 403 32.55 12.90 9.85
C PRO A 403 32.57 11.45 9.33
N SER A 404 31.90 10.55 10.05
CA SER A 404 31.75 9.14 9.71
C SER A 404 30.27 8.76 9.75
N ASN A 405 29.86 7.85 8.87
CA ASN A 405 28.54 7.26 8.91
C ASN A 405 28.60 5.90 9.60
N ARG A 406 27.62 5.62 10.47
CA ARG A 406 27.40 4.29 11.04
C ARG A 406 26.32 3.59 10.23
N THR A 407 26.56 2.34 9.87
CA THR A 407 25.58 1.52 9.16
C THR A 407 24.68 0.77 10.14
N ALA A 408 23.42 0.53 9.75
CA ALA A 408 22.57 -0.45 10.41
C ALA A 408 23.23 -1.84 10.35
N PHE A 409 22.92 -2.70 11.33
CA PHE A 409 23.26 -4.12 11.26
C PHE A 409 22.41 -4.82 10.18
N ALA A 410 21.15 -4.40 10.05
CA ALA A 410 20.20 -4.94 9.10
C ALA A 410 19.10 -3.93 8.80
N SER A 411 18.66 -3.87 7.53
CA SER A 411 17.62 -2.93 7.09
C SER A 411 16.58 -3.63 6.24
N TRP A 412 15.31 -3.37 6.55
CA TRP A 412 14.18 -3.76 5.71
C TRP A 412 13.37 -2.54 5.34
N GLN A 413 12.83 -2.56 4.13
CA GLN A 413 11.93 -1.53 3.63
C GLN A 413 10.53 -2.13 3.44
N VAL A 414 9.54 -1.42 3.97
CA VAL A 414 8.13 -1.67 3.72
C VAL A 414 7.61 -0.53 2.85
N VAL A 415 6.96 -0.87 1.74
CA VAL A 415 6.36 0.10 0.83
C VAL A 415 4.85 0.11 1.04
N CYS A 416 4.29 1.28 1.29
CA CYS A 416 2.86 1.51 1.46
C CYS A 416 2.35 2.46 0.38
N ASN A 417 1.29 2.05 -0.31
CA ASN A 417 0.65 2.85 -1.36
C ASN A 417 -0.77 3.21 -0.97
N ILE A 418 -1.21 4.38 -1.42
CA ILE A 418 -2.57 4.87 -1.22
C ILE A 418 -3.52 4.03 -2.05
N THR A 419 -4.54 3.52 -1.40
CA THR A 419 -5.70 2.87 -2.01
C THR A 419 -6.87 3.84 -1.96
N GLN A 420 -7.52 4.06 -3.10
CA GLN A 420 -8.78 4.80 -3.15
C GLN A 420 -9.92 3.78 -3.29
N PRO A 421 -10.70 3.52 -2.23
CA PRO A 421 -11.90 2.73 -2.37
C PRO A 421 -12.90 3.55 -3.20
N LYS A 422 -13.52 2.92 -4.20
CA LYS A 422 -14.41 3.59 -5.17
C LYS A 422 -15.63 4.29 -4.54
N ASP A 423 -15.95 3.98 -3.29
CA ASP A 423 -17.18 4.38 -2.61
C ASP A 423 -16.97 5.28 -1.38
N VAL A 424 -15.78 5.83 -1.16
CA VAL A 424 -15.55 6.77 -0.04
C VAL A 424 -16.03 8.16 -0.42
N SER A 425 -16.89 8.74 0.42
CA SER A 425 -17.33 10.13 0.27
C SER A 425 -16.17 11.07 0.59
N PRO A 426 -15.90 12.11 -0.23
CA PRO A 426 -15.01 13.22 0.11
C PRO A 426 -15.25 13.77 1.52
N ARG A 427 -14.26 14.41 2.17
CA ARG A 427 -14.49 15.12 3.45
C ARG A 427 -14.59 16.64 3.31
N CYS A 428 -14.43 17.16 2.10
CA CYS A 428 -14.55 18.58 1.80
C CYS A 428 -15.44 18.87 0.58
N CYS A 429 -16.06 20.04 0.61
CA CYS A 429 -16.97 20.54 -0.42
C CYS A 429 -16.44 21.84 -1.03
N VAL A 430 -16.55 21.99 -2.35
CA VAL A 430 -16.23 23.25 -3.03
C VAL A 430 -17.50 23.93 -3.52
N SER A 431 -17.55 25.24 -3.41
CA SER A 431 -18.60 26.08 -4.00
C SER A 431 -18.00 27.09 -4.98
N TYR A 432 -18.72 27.38 -6.06
CA TYR A 432 -18.31 28.33 -7.08
C TYR A 432 -19.17 29.57 -7.07
N SER A 433 -18.52 30.72 -7.23
CA SER A 433 -19.18 31.99 -7.45
C SER A 433 -18.36 32.85 -8.41
N ALA A 434 -18.97 33.88 -8.98
CA ALA A 434 -18.30 34.74 -9.95
C ALA A 434 -18.85 36.16 -9.93
N TYR A 435 -18.05 37.15 -10.31
CA TYR A 435 -18.47 38.56 -10.40
C TYR A 435 -19.65 38.81 -11.35
N PHE A 436 -19.95 37.87 -12.25
CA PHE A 436 -21.05 37.95 -13.22
C PHE A 436 -22.30 37.12 -12.83
N ASN A 437 -22.33 36.55 -11.61
CA ASN A 437 -23.46 35.79 -11.10
C ASN A 437 -23.68 36.07 -9.60
N ASP A 438 -24.88 36.52 -9.25
CA ASP A 438 -25.23 36.88 -7.86
C ASP A 438 -25.43 35.67 -6.93
N SER A 439 -25.42 34.45 -7.47
CA SER A 439 -25.63 33.21 -6.71
C SER A 439 -24.33 32.43 -6.56
N VAL A 440 -24.29 31.58 -5.55
CA VAL A 440 -23.24 30.60 -5.32
C VAL A 440 -23.75 29.21 -5.71
N VAL A 441 -22.96 28.48 -6.48
CA VAL A 441 -23.20 27.09 -6.83
C VAL A 441 -22.52 26.20 -5.78
N PRO A 442 -23.27 25.44 -4.96
CA PRO A 442 -22.67 24.51 -4.00
C PRO A 442 -22.16 23.22 -4.67
N CYS A 443 -21.40 22.43 -3.92
CA CYS A 443 -21.11 21.04 -4.32
C CYS A 443 -22.39 20.18 -4.29
N LYS A 444 -22.24 18.89 -4.61
CA LYS A 444 -23.35 17.93 -4.61
C LYS A 444 -23.95 17.78 -3.20
N THR A 445 -25.25 17.55 -3.15
CA THR A 445 -25.93 17.10 -1.94
C THR A 445 -25.30 15.80 -1.44
N CYS A 446 -25.16 15.66 -0.12
CA CYS A 446 -24.50 14.53 0.52
C CYS A 446 -23.03 14.32 0.08
N ALA A 447 -22.32 15.39 -0.32
CA ALA A 447 -20.93 15.31 -0.75
C ALA A 447 -20.02 14.55 0.23
N CYS A 448 -20.20 14.76 1.54
CA CYS A 448 -19.45 14.09 2.60
C CYS A 448 -20.25 12.98 3.31
N GLY A 449 -21.25 12.43 2.62
CA GLY A 449 -22.10 11.36 3.12
C GLY A 449 -23.39 11.86 3.77
N CYS A 450 -24.38 10.98 3.84
CA CYS A 450 -25.67 11.23 4.48
C CYS A 450 -26.05 10.04 5.38
N ALA A 451 -26.75 10.32 6.49
CA ALA A 451 -27.18 9.30 7.45
C ALA A 451 -27.91 8.15 6.75
N SER A 452 -27.44 6.91 6.89
CA SER A 452 -27.86 5.73 6.11
C SER A 452 -29.34 5.36 6.24
N ASN A 453 -30.02 5.77 7.32
CA ASN A 453 -31.42 5.45 7.58
C ASN A 453 -32.38 6.33 6.76
N SER A 454 -32.90 5.79 5.67
CA SER A 454 -33.88 6.44 4.78
C SER A 454 -35.21 6.77 5.46
N ALA A 455 -35.62 6.02 6.48
CA ALA A 455 -36.89 6.22 7.20
C ALA A 455 -36.92 7.48 8.09
N ALA A 456 -35.75 8.04 8.46
CA ALA A 456 -35.64 9.26 9.27
C ALA A 456 -35.24 10.50 8.43
N ARG A 457 -35.09 10.35 7.12
CA ARG A 457 -34.55 11.41 6.24
C ARG A 457 -35.69 12.26 5.67
N THR A 458 -35.77 13.52 6.10
CA THR A 458 -36.75 14.52 5.61
C THR A 458 -36.31 15.23 4.33
N CYS A 459 -35.11 14.93 3.82
CA CYS A 459 -34.50 15.55 2.65
C CYS A 459 -34.15 14.52 1.57
N SER A 460 -34.06 14.97 0.32
CA SER A 460 -33.61 14.16 -0.82
C SER A 460 -32.08 14.10 -0.88
N ALA A 461 -31.52 12.89 -0.86
CA ALA A 461 -30.08 12.66 -1.01
C ALA A 461 -29.60 12.72 -2.47
N THR A 462 -30.52 12.73 -3.43
CA THR A 462 -30.22 12.64 -4.88
C THR A 462 -30.57 13.92 -5.63
N SER A 463 -31.39 14.80 -5.05
CA SER A 463 -31.74 16.08 -5.66
C SER A 463 -30.50 16.97 -5.78
N PRO A 464 -30.33 17.70 -6.90
CA PRO A 464 -29.24 18.67 -7.02
C PRO A 464 -29.30 19.74 -5.93
N ALA A 465 -28.13 20.18 -5.47
CA ALA A 465 -28.04 21.27 -4.51
C ALA A 465 -28.58 22.58 -5.12
N LEU A 466 -29.31 23.36 -4.32
CA LEU A 466 -29.89 24.63 -4.76
C LEU A 466 -28.85 25.74 -4.76
N LEU A 467 -29.05 26.74 -5.63
CA LEU A 467 -28.25 27.94 -5.63
C LEU A 467 -28.52 28.75 -4.36
N ILE A 468 -27.46 29.21 -3.71
CA ILE A 468 -27.54 29.94 -2.44
C ILE A 468 -27.05 31.38 -2.59
N PRO A 469 -27.54 32.33 -1.77
CA PRO A 469 -26.98 33.67 -1.74
C PRO A 469 -25.58 33.66 -1.07
N PRO A 470 -24.66 34.58 -1.43
CA PRO A 470 -23.29 34.57 -0.91
C PRO A 470 -23.17 34.60 0.63
N GLN A 471 -24.11 35.25 1.32
CA GLN A 471 -24.10 35.34 2.78
C GLN A 471 -24.34 33.97 3.44
N ALA A 472 -25.00 33.03 2.75
CA ALA A 472 -25.26 31.70 3.27
C ALA A 472 -23.98 30.87 3.45
N LEU A 473 -22.88 31.23 2.78
CA LEU A 473 -21.57 30.56 2.94
C LEU A 473 -21.00 30.67 4.36
N LEU A 474 -21.43 31.67 5.15
CA LEU A 474 -20.98 31.89 6.52
C LEU A 474 -21.95 31.35 7.57
N VAL A 475 -23.00 30.64 7.13
CA VAL A 475 -24.06 30.11 7.99
C VAL A 475 -23.98 28.59 7.97
N PRO A 476 -24.18 27.88 9.10
CA PRO A 476 -24.21 26.42 9.13
C PRO A 476 -25.41 25.88 8.33
N PHE A 477 -25.30 24.66 7.82
CA PHE A 477 -26.23 24.12 6.83
C PHE A 477 -27.70 24.15 7.29
N GLU A 478 -27.95 23.80 8.55
CA GLU A 478 -29.29 23.77 9.16
C GLU A 478 -30.01 25.11 8.99
N ASN A 479 -29.26 26.21 9.11
CA ASN A 479 -29.76 27.58 9.04
C ASN A 479 -29.72 28.15 7.60
N ARG A 480 -29.02 27.51 6.66
CA ARG A 480 -29.00 27.93 5.24
C ARG A 480 -30.34 27.71 4.55
N THR A 481 -31.16 26.77 5.03
CA THR A 481 -32.43 26.39 4.38
C THR A 481 -33.37 27.59 4.21
N ILE A 482 -33.53 28.41 5.26
CA ILE A 482 -34.41 29.59 5.24
C ILE A 482 -33.92 30.61 4.20
N LEU A 483 -32.62 30.91 4.23
CA LEU A 483 -31.99 31.83 3.28
C LEU A 483 -32.10 31.34 1.83
N THR A 484 -31.97 30.03 1.63
CA THR A 484 -32.04 29.40 0.31
C THR A 484 -33.46 29.49 -0.25
N VAL A 485 -34.48 29.15 0.54
CA VAL A 485 -35.89 29.24 0.11
C VAL A 485 -36.29 30.68 -0.21
N GLN A 486 -35.92 31.64 0.64
CA GLN A 486 -36.16 33.06 0.40
C GLN A 486 -35.46 33.55 -0.88
N TRP A 487 -34.21 33.15 -1.08
CA TRP A 487 -33.45 33.49 -2.28
C TRP A 487 -34.07 32.89 -3.55
N SER A 488 -34.46 31.62 -3.52
CA SER A 488 -35.14 30.96 -4.62
C SER A 488 -36.48 31.65 -4.96
N ALA A 489 -37.23 32.12 -3.96
CA ALA A 489 -38.45 32.90 -4.19
C ALA A 489 -38.14 34.23 -4.90
N ILE A 490 -37.12 34.97 -4.46
CA ILE A 490 -36.69 36.24 -5.10
C ILE A 490 -36.22 36.00 -6.54
N LYS A 491 -35.46 34.92 -6.77
CA LYS A 491 -34.91 34.57 -8.08
C LYS A 491 -35.86 33.74 -8.95
N HIS A 492 -37.10 33.51 -8.51
CA HIS A 492 -38.13 32.73 -9.20
C HIS A 492 -37.64 31.32 -9.60
N GLN A 493 -36.86 30.68 -8.73
CA GLN A 493 -36.32 29.33 -8.94
C GLN A 493 -37.22 28.27 -8.28
N PRO A 494 -37.42 27.11 -8.92
CA PRO A 494 -38.19 26.03 -8.33
C PRO A 494 -37.47 25.45 -7.12
N VAL A 495 -38.23 25.22 -6.06
CA VAL A 495 -37.74 24.59 -4.82
C VAL A 495 -38.33 23.17 -4.75
N PRO A 496 -37.52 22.11 -4.80
CA PRO A 496 -38.01 20.74 -4.74
C PRO A 496 -38.54 20.38 -3.36
N ASN A 497 -39.54 19.49 -3.32
CA ASN A 497 -40.09 18.90 -2.10
C ASN A 497 -40.04 17.36 -2.22
N PRO A 498 -39.24 16.65 -1.42
CA PRO A 498 -38.44 17.14 -0.29
C PRO A 498 -37.19 17.94 -0.73
N MET A 499 -36.76 18.85 0.15
CA MET A 499 -35.55 19.68 -0.06
C MET A 499 -34.28 18.81 -0.20
N PRO A 500 -33.25 19.27 -0.91
CA PRO A 500 -31.99 18.53 -0.98
C PRO A 500 -31.31 18.50 0.39
N CYS A 501 -30.66 17.39 0.71
CA CYS A 501 -29.85 17.29 1.93
C CYS A 501 -28.60 18.20 1.85
N GLY A 502 -27.99 18.42 3.01
CA GLY A 502 -26.72 19.15 3.11
C GLY A 502 -25.54 18.39 2.56
N ASP A 503 -24.44 19.12 2.40
CA ASP A 503 -23.15 18.54 2.01
C ASP A 503 -22.55 17.68 3.14
N ASN A 504 -22.85 18.01 4.40
CA ASN A 504 -22.34 17.38 5.63
C ASN A 504 -20.80 17.39 5.73
N CYS A 505 -20.15 18.37 5.09
CA CYS A 505 -18.70 18.45 5.03
C CYS A 505 -18.13 19.28 6.18
N GLY A 506 -17.11 18.75 6.85
CA GLY A 506 -16.40 19.48 7.92
C GLY A 506 -15.57 20.65 7.40
N VAL A 507 -15.17 20.61 6.12
CA VAL A 507 -14.46 21.72 5.46
C VAL A 507 -15.21 22.11 4.19
N SER A 508 -15.40 23.41 3.99
CA SER A 508 -15.95 23.96 2.75
C SER A 508 -15.05 25.03 2.18
N ILE A 509 -14.88 25.04 0.87
CA ILE A 509 -14.01 25.98 0.15
C ILE A 509 -14.87 26.74 -0.86
N ASN A 510 -14.86 28.05 -0.82
CA ASN A 510 -15.44 28.87 -1.87
C ASN A 510 -14.35 29.37 -2.81
N TRP A 511 -14.51 29.04 -4.09
CA TRP A 511 -13.72 29.61 -5.18
C TRP A 511 -14.57 30.66 -5.90
N HIS A 512 -14.16 31.92 -5.76
CA HIS A 512 -14.84 33.06 -6.35
C HIS A 512 -14.00 33.66 -7.47
N LEU A 513 -14.52 33.66 -8.69
CA LEU A 513 -13.90 34.39 -9.80
C LEU A 513 -14.19 35.90 -9.62
N ALA A 514 -13.17 36.66 -9.25
CA ALA A 514 -13.34 38.02 -8.75
C ALA A 514 -13.26 39.07 -9.85
N THR A 515 -12.30 38.99 -10.76
CA THR A 515 -12.17 39.94 -11.89
C THR A 515 -11.59 39.27 -13.13
N ASP A 516 -11.92 39.81 -14.29
CA ASP A 516 -11.33 39.42 -15.58
C ASP A 516 -11.01 40.68 -16.40
N TYR A 517 -9.73 40.94 -16.64
CA TYR A 517 -9.25 42.15 -17.33
C TYR A 517 -8.27 41.81 -18.47
N ARG A 518 -7.80 42.82 -19.20
CA ARG A 518 -7.01 42.62 -20.43
C ARG A 518 -5.68 41.87 -20.18
N GLY A 519 -4.99 42.18 -19.09
CA GLY A 519 -3.66 41.62 -18.77
C GLY A 519 -3.67 40.37 -17.90
N GLY A 520 -4.79 40.04 -17.29
CA GLY A 520 -4.87 39.05 -16.22
C GLY A 520 -6.28 38.88 -15.69
N TRP A 521 -6.41 38.10 -14.63
CA TRP A 521 -7.66 37.88 -13.91
C TRP A 521 -7.34 37.51 -12.47
N THR A 522 -8.34 37.61 -11.59
CA THR A 522 -8.17 37.25 -10.18
C THR A 522 -9.25 36.30 -9.72
N ALA A 523 -8.86 35.36 -8.86
CA ALA A 523 -9.76 34.53 -8.08
C ALA A 523 -9.58 34.82 -6.60
N ARG A 524 -10.60 34.53 -5.81
CA ARG A 524 -10.55 34.56 -4.36
C ARG A 524 -10.90 33.18 -3.86
N ILE A 525 -10.01 32.62 -3.04
CA ILE A 525 -10.26 31.39 -2.31
C ILE A 525 -10.63 31.74 -0.87
N THR A 526 -11.70 31.14 -0.35
CA THR A 526 -12.09 31.24 1.06
C THR A 526 -12.28 29.83 1.61
N ILE A 527 -11.56 29.48 2.67
CA ILE A 527 -11.58 28.16 3.31
C ILE A 527 -12.31 28.30 4.64
N PHE A 528 -13.28 27.44 4.87
CA PHE A 528 -14.10 27.40 6.08
C PHE A 528 -13.93 26.06 6.79
N ASN A 529 -13.68 26.11 8.10
CA ASN A 529 -13.67 24.93 8.98
C ASN A 529 -14.94 24.94 9.84
N TRP A 530 -15.81 23.99 9.56
CA TRP A 530 -17.05 23.67 10.29
C TRP A 530 -16.82 22.52 11.29
N GLY A 531 -15.58 22.02 11.39
CA GLY A 531 -15.20 21.00 12.35
C GLY A 531 -14.96 21.59 13.74
N GLU A 532 -14.96 20.70 14.73
CA GLU A 532 -14.73 21.04 16.15
C GLU A 532 -13.23 21.16 16.51
N THR A 533 -12.34 20.82 15.58
CA THR A 533 -10.89 20.81 15.79
C THR A 533 -10.18 21.85 14.93
N ASN A 534 -9.13 22.45 15.50
CA ASN A 534 -8.25 23.36 14.76
C ASN A 534 -7.41 22.55 13.77
N LEU A 535 -7.29 23.05 12.54
CA LEU A 535 -6.44 22.46 11.51
C LEU A 535 -5.15 23.26 11.40
N ALA A 536 -4.07 22.70 11.95
CA ALA A 536 -2.73 23.29 11.91
C ALA A 536 -1.95 22.80 10.68
N ASP A 537 -1.04 23.64 10.16
CA ASP A 537 -0.24 23.32 8.98
C ASP A 537 -1.11 22.92 7.78
N TRP A 538 -2.31 23.50 7.65
CA TRP A 538 -3.23 23.13 6.57
C TRP A 538 -2.67 23.52 5.19
N PHE A 539 -3.02 22.76 4.17
CA PHE A 539 -2.75 23.12 2.77
C PHE A 539 -3.92 22.76 1.86
N THR A 540 -3.95 23.42 0.71
CA THR A 540 -4.86 23.09 -0.39
C THR A 540 -4.10 23.07 -1.71
N ALA A 541 -4.47 22.16 -2.59
CA ALA A 541 -3.92 22.08 -3.93
C ALA A 541 -5.03 22.20 -4.96
N ILE A 542 -4.86 23.11 -5.92
CA ILE A 542 -5.89 23.44 -6.90
C ILE A 542 -5.36 23.13 -8.29
N GLN A 543 -6.01 22.19 -8.95
CA GLN A 543 -5.67 21.79 -10.30
C GLN A 543 -6.52 22.56 -11.31
N LEU A 544 -5.87 23.36 -12.16
CA LEU A 544 -6.51 24.15 -13.22
C LEU A 544 -6.07 23.62 -14.58
N LYS A 545 -7.02 23.37 -15.49
CA LYS A 545 -6.70 22.79 -16.80
C LYS A 545 -5.71 23.64 -17.60
N ASN A 546 -6.06 24.92 -17.80
CA ASN A 546 -5.34 25.83 -18.68
C ASN A 546 -4.75 27.04 -17.95
N ALA A 547 -5.23 27.34 -16.74
CA ALA A 547 -4.95 28.57 -16.02
C ALA A 547 -3.67 28.55 -15.18
N ALA A 548 -3.21 27.37 -14.74
CA ALA A 548 -2.10 27.25 -13.80
C ALA A 548 -0.77 27.89 -14.26
N PRO A 549 -0.37 27.82 -15.54
CA PRO A 549 0.84 28.53 -16.03
C PRO A 549 0.77 30.05 -15.88
N GLY A 550 -0.44 30.60 -15.74
CA GLY A 550 -0.67 32.02 -15.51
C GLY A 550 -0.57 32.43 -14.04
N PHE A 551 -0.40 31.52 -13.07
CA PHE A 551 -0.36 31.88 -11.65
C PHE A 551 0.79 32.86 -11.35
N GLU A 552 0.46 34.00 -10.74
CA GLU A 552 1.45 35.00 -10.33
C GLU A 552 1.68 34.97 -8.82
N LYS A 553 0.60 35.07 -8.01
CA LYS A 553 0.72 35.18 -6.56
C LYS A 553 -0.59 34.86 -5.82
N ALA A 554 -0.47 34.25 -4.64
CA ALA A 554 -1.49 34.30 -3.59
C ALA A 554 -1.08 35.35 -2.54
N TYR A 555 -1.95 36.29 -2.18
CA TYR A 555 -1.57 37.47 -1.40
C TYR A 555 -1.54 37.25 0.13
N SER A 556 -2.27 36.26 0.62
CA SER A 556 -2.47 35.99 2.05
C SER A 556 -2.11 34.55 2.44
N PHE A 557 -1.77 33.74 1.44
CA PHE A 557 -1.28 32.37 1.57
C PHE A 557 0.11 32.31 0.92
N ASN A 558 0.93 31.37 1.34
CA ASN A 558 2.11 31.00 0.57
C ASN A 558 1.64 30.08 -0.57
N GLY A 559 1.92 30.45 -1.82
CA GLY A 559 1.39 29.75 -2.99
C GLY A 559 2.47 29.51 -4.04
N THR A 560 2.58 28.27 -4.50
CA THR A 560 3.57 27.85 -5.50
C THR A 560 2.92 26.91 -6.54
N THR A 561 3.50 26.85 -7.74
CA THR A 561 3.11 25.83 -8.72
C THR A 561 3.81 24.52 -8.41
N LEU A 562 3.06 23.42 -8.36
CA LEU A 562 3.57 22.08 -8.09
C LEU A 562 3.38 21.20 -9.33
N GLY A 563 4.48 20.56 -9.74
CA GLY A 563 4.47 19.55 -10.79
C GLY A 563 4.06 18.20 -10.22
N ILE A 564 2.92 17.65 -10.64
CA ILE A 564 2.47 16.32 -10.24
C ILE A 564 2.45 15.44 -11.50
N ASN A 565 3.17 14.32 -11.46
CA ASN A 565 3.30 13.38 -12.59
C ASN A 565 3.78 14.05 -13.89
N GLY A 566 4.62 15.09 -13.79
CA GLY A 566 5.13 15.85 -14.94
C GLY A 566 4.20 16.96 -15.43
N GLU A 567 3.01 17.14 -14.85
CA GLU A 567 2.08 18.23 -15.17
C GLU A 567 2.19 19.37 -14.17
N ASN A 568 2.53 20.58 -14.65
CA ASN A 568 2.58 21.81 -13.83
C ASN A 568 1.24 22.53 -13.81
N ASN A 569 0.15 21.79 -13.59
CA ASN A 569 -1.22 22.31 -13.63
C ASN A 569 -1.81 22.54 -12.23
N THR A 570 -1.02 22.33 -11.17
CA THR A 570 -1.46 22.40 -9.78
C THR A 570 -0.83 23.58 -9.06
N ILE A 571 -1.65 24.34 -8.34
CA ILE A 571 -1.22 25.42 -7.45
C ILE A 571 -1.37 24.91 -6.03
N PHE A 572 -0.25 24.78 -5.33
CA PHE A 572 -0.19 24.42 -3.92
C PHE A 572 -0.24 25.68 -3.07
N MET A 573 -1.09 25.71 -2.06
CA MET A 573 -1.26 26.86 -1.16
C MET A 573 -1.32 26.41 0.30
N GLU A 574 -0.64 27.15 1.16
CA GLU A 574 -0.59 26.92 2.61
C GLU A 574 -0.67 28.25 3.37
N GLY A 575 -0.95 28.18 4.66
CA GLY A 575 -0.94 29.36 5.52
C GLY A 575 0.47 29.96 5.65
N LEU A 576 0.55 31.29 5.80
CA LEU A 576 1.82 31.96 6.08
C LEU A 576 2.40 31.52 7.44
N PRO A 577 3.73 31.58 7.64
CA PRO A 577 4.33 31.29 8.94
C PRO A 577 3.66 32.07 10.08
N GLY A 578 3.19 31.36 11.11
CA GLY A 578 2.45 31.94 12.24
C GLY A 578 0.94 32.13 12.02
N LEU A 579 0.44 31.98 10.79
CA LEU A 579 -0.98 32.06 10.40
C LEU A 579 -1.49 30.75 9.78
N ASN A 580 -0.76 29.66 9.96
CA ASN A 580 -1.03 28.31 9.46
C ASN A 580 -2.08 27.52 10.26
N TYR A 581 -2.95 28.21 11.02
CA TYR A 581 -4.02 27.60 11.80
C TYR A 581 -5.38 28.01 11.26
N LEU A 582 -6.16 27.03 10.79
CA LEU A 582 -7.57 27.21 10.47
C LEU A 582 -8.39 26.75 11.69
N VAL A 583 -8.87 27.74 12.44
CA VAL A 583 -9.55 27.54 13.73
C VAL A 583 -10.83 26.69 13.55
N ALA A 584 -11.20 25.93 14.57
CA ALA A 584 -12.48 25.23 14.64
C ALA A 584 -13.68 26.18 14.59
N GLU A 585 -14.85 25.63 14.29
CA GLU A 585 -16.12 26.32 14.45
C GLU A 585 -16.35 26.74 15.91
N ARG A 586 -16.97 27.90 16.11
CA ARG A 586 -17.30 28.45 17.43
C ARG A 586 -18.71 29.00 17.45
N ASP A 587 -19.27 29.15 18.65
CA ASP A 587 -20.56 29.81 18.81
C ASP A 587 -20.51 31.27 18.36
N GLY A 588 -21.66 31.74 17.85
CA GLY A 588 -21.87 33.15 17.58
C GLY A 588 -21.80 34.00 18.86
N VAL A 589 -21.68 35.32 18.69
CA VAL A 589 -21.53 36.28 19.81
C VAL A 589 -22.65 36.14 20.85
N ASP A 590 -23.89 35.91 20.40
CA ASP A 590 -25.05 35.55 21.24
C ASP A 590 -25.65 34.23 20.71
N PRO A 591 -25.39 33.07 21.34
CA PRO A 591 -25.83 31.77 20.84
C PRO A 591 -27.37 31.64 20.70
N LEU A 592 -28.15 32.50 21.37
CA LEU A 592 -29.61 32.50 21.27
C LEU A 592 -30.12 33.24 20.03
N LYS A 593 -29.28 34.10 19.41
CA LYS A 593 -29.65 34.96 18.27
C LYS A 593 -28.80 34.72 17.03
N ASN A 594 -27.56 34.27 17.22
CA ASN A 594 -26.56 34.13 16.18
C ASN A 594 -26.21 32.66 16.01
N PRO A 595 -26.20 32.15 14.77
CA PRO A 595 -25.74 30.80 14.51
C PRO A 595 -24.24 30.66 14.81
N ARG A 596 -23.78 29.42 14.93
CA ARG A 596 -22.34 29.10 14.98
C ARG A 596 -21.62 29.62 13.72
N VAL A 597 -20.34 29.93 13.87
CA VAL A 597 -19.51 30.62 12.88
C VAL A 597 -18.26 29.79 12.59
N PRO A 598 -17.93 29.51 11.32
CA PRO A 598 -16.79 28.67 10.99
C PRO A 598 -15.48 29.45 11.19
N GLY A 599 -14.39 28.72 11.45
CA GLY A 599 -13.07 29.28 11.23
C GLY A 599 -12.90 29.62 9.75
N LYS A 600 -12.26 30.76 9.45
CA LYS A 600 -12.19 31.29 8.08
C LYS A 600 -10.79 31.78 7.75
N GLN A 601 -10.26 31.31 6.62
CA GLN A 601 -9.08 31.89 5.98
C GLN A 601 -9.39 32.24 4.53
N GLN A 602 -8.74 33.29 4.01
CA GLN A 602 -9.04 33.78 2.66
C GLN A 602 -7.78 34.33 1.99
N SER A 603 -7.67 34.13 0.68
CA SER A 603 -6.68 34.81 -0.13
C SER A 603 -7.22 35.23 -1.49
N VAL A 604 -6.66 36.30 -2.04
CA VAL A 604 -6.81 36.66 -3.46
C VAL A 604 -5.64 36.05 -4.21
N ILE A 605 -5.91 35.53 -5.40
CA ILE A 605 -4.97 34.89 -6.30
C ILE A 605 -4.99 35.64 -7.61
N SER A 606 -3.82 36.07 -8.09
CA SER A 606 -3.67 36.75 -9.38
C SER A 606 -3.09 35.82 -10.44
N PHE A 607 -3.57 36.01 -11.66
CA PHE A 607 -3.16 35.25 -12.83
C PHE A 607 -2.89 36.18 -14.01
N THR A 608 -1.78 35.94 -14.71
CA THR A 608 -1.44 36.58 -15.98
C THR A 608 -2.01 35.83 -17.17
N LYS A 609 -2.53 36.58 -18.15
CA LYS A 609 -2.94 36.01 -19.45
C LYS A 609 -1.77 35.85 -20.43
N LYS A 610 -0.60 36.42 -20.12
CA LYS A 610 0.58 36.38 -21.01
C LYS A 610 1.06 34.96 -21.28
N LEU A 611 0.98 34.09 -20.27
CA LEU A 611 1.43 32.69 -20.32
C LEU A 611 0.29 31.72 -20.67
N THR A 612 -0.94 32.23 -20.86
CA THR A 612 -2.14 31.45 -21.12
C THR A 612 -2.93 32.06 -22.29
N PRO A 613 -2.35 32.11 -23.50
CA PRO A 613 -3.00 32.72 -24.66
C PRO A 613 -4.30 31.98 -24.99
N GLY A 614 -5.38 32.73 -25.23
CA GLY A 614 -6.69 32.17 -25.57
C GLY A 614 -7.51 31.69 -24.37
N ILE A 615 -7.05 31.91 -23.14
CA ILE A 615 -7.79 31.49 -21.93
C ILE A 615 -9.19 32.12 -21.86
N ASN A 616 -10.20 31.27 -21.71
CA ASN A 616 -11.59 31.68 -21.56
C ASN A 616 -12.00 31.56 -20.09
N VAL A 617 -11.60 32.57 -19.31
CA VAL A 617 -11.81 32.63 -17.85
C VAL A 617 -13.31 32.46 -17.51
N ARG A 618 -14.18 33.21 -18.18
CA ARG A 618 -15.64 33.14 -18.02
C ARG A 618 -16.25 31.83 -18.57
N GLY A 619 -15.65 31.25 -19.60
CA GLY A 619 -16.11 30.01 -20.24
C GLY A 619 -15.75 28.74 -19.50
N GLY A 620 -14.99 28.84 -18.40
CA GLY A 620 -14.72 27.70 -17.51
C GLY A 620 -13.25 27.57 -17.09
N ASP A 621 -12.31 28.17 -17.81
CA ASP A 621 -10.87 28.00 -17.53
C ASP A 621 -10.44 28.61 -16.19
N GLY A 622 -11.21 29.57 -15.67
CA GLY A 622 -10.99 30.18 -14.36
C GLY A 622 -11.44 29.33 -13.17
N PHE A 623 -12.05 28.15 -13.41
CA PHE A 623 -12.55 27.27 -12.36
C PHE A 623 -11.68 26.01 -12.21
N PRO A 624 -11.43 25.55 -10.97
CA PRO A 624 -10.70 24.32 -10.71
C PRO A 624 -11.33 23.09 -11.36
N SER A 625 -10.48 22.19 -11.84
CA SER A 625 -10.88 20.85 -12.27
C SER A 625 -10.78 19.81 -11.15
N LYS A 626 -9.89 20.04 -10.18
CA LYS A 626 -9.80 19.33 -8.90
C LYS A 626 -9.36 20.29 -7.82
N VAL A 627 -9.81 20.02 -6.59
CA VAL A 627 -9.36 20.71 -5.39
C VAL A 627 -9.06 19.65 -4.35
N PHE A 628 -7.89 19.74 -3.75
CA PHE A 628 -7.47 18.90 -2.65
C PHE A 628 -7.35 19.76 -1.40
N PHE A 629 -7.76 19.23 -0.26
CA PHE A 629 -7.56 19.84 1.05
C PHE A 629 -6.93 18.80 1.98
N ASN A 630 -5.74 19.11 2.52
CA ASN A 630 -4.97 18.19 3.37
C ASN A 630 -4.82 16.76 2.78
N GLY A 631 -4.70 16.67 1.45
CA GLY A 631 -4.47 15.41 0.72
C GLY A 631 -5.72 14.66 0.26
N GLU A 632 -6.91 15.10 0.64
CA GLU A 632 -8.17 14.51 0.17
C GLU A 632 -8.79 15.34 -0.96
N GLU A 633 -9.33 14.65 -1.98
CA GLU A 633 -10.04 15.29 -3.10
C GLU A 633 -11.44 15.76 -2.66
N CYS A 634 -11.74 17.05 -2.87
CA CYS A 634 -13.03 17.64 -2.51
C CYS A 634 -14.09 17.44 -3.59
N SER A 635 -15.37 17.36 -3.19
CA SER A 635 -16.47 17.37 -4.14
C SER A 635 -16.62 18.75 -4.79
N LEU A 636 -16.54 18.79 -6.12
CA LEU A 636 -16.81 20.00 -6.92
C LEU A 636 -18.31 20.14 -7.27
N PRO A 637 -18.77 21.38 -7.54
CA PRO A 637 -20.06 21.63 -8.17
C PRO A 637 -20.18 20.95 -9.54
N SER A 638 -21.38 20.48 -9.87
CA SER A 638 -21.67 19.87 -11.18
C SER A 638 -21.89 20.91 -12.30
N ILE A 639 -22.15 22.16 -11.93
CA ILE A 639 -22.39 23.27 -12.86
C ILE A 639 -21.50 24.45 -12.49
N LEU A 640 -21.16 25.27 -13.50
CA LEU A 640 -20.44 26.52 -13.29
C LEU A 640 -21.43 27.69 -13.16
N PRO A 641 -21.07 28.76 -12.43
CA PRO A 641 -21.83 30.00 -12.46
C PRO A 641 -21.99 30.48 -13.91
N SER A 642 -23.21 30.82 -14.30
CA SER A 642 -23.51 31.39 -15.62
C SER A 642 -24.19 32.74 -15.45
N SER A 643 -23.95 33.69 -16.36
CA SER A 643 -24.77 34.90 -16.41
C SER A 643 -26.13 34.55 -16.99
N ASN A 644 -27.20 35.15 -16.46
CA ASN A 644 -28.60 35.03 -16.94
C ASN A 644 -28.81 35.32 -18.46
N SER A 645 -27.77 35.64 -19.22
CA SER A 645 -27.82 35.81 -20.68
C SER A 645 -27.81 34.50 -21.47
N HIS A 646 -27.53 33.35 -20.83
CA HIS A 646 -27.84 32.05 -21.43
C HIS A 646 -29.23 31.62 -20.96
N GLN A 647 -30.26 32.23 -21.55
CA GLN A 647 -31.52 31.53 -21.74
C GLN A 647 -31.17 30.11 -22.18
N TRP A 648 -31.77 29.12 -21.51
CA TRP A 648 -31.82 27.75 -21.98
C TRP A 648 -32.19 27.77 -23.46
N ARG A 649 -31.19 27.70 -24.33
CA ARG A 649 -31.38 27.13 -25.66
C ARG A 649 -31.58 25.65 -25.38
N HIS A 650 -32.83 25.32 -25.04
CA HIS A 650 -33.33 23.97 -25.25
C HIS A 650 -32.83 23.57 -26.63
N VAL A 651 -32.10 22.46 -26.68
CA VAL A 651 -31.79 21.74 -27.91
C VAL A 651 -33.14 21.27 -28.47
N SER A 652 -33.86 22.20 -29.10
CA SER A 652 -35.14 21.97 -29.78
C SER A 652 -34.98 22.07 -31.30
N ALA A 653 -33.76 22.31 -31.78
CA ALA A 653 -33.43 22.28 -33.20
C ALA A 653 -33.41 20.86 -33.80
N LEU A 654 -33.33 19.81 -32.96
CA LEU A 654 -33.36 18.41 -33.40
C LEU A 654 -34.77 17.78 -33.43
N LEU A 655 -35.76 18.41 -32.80
CA LEU A 655 -37.15 17.91 -32.79
C LEU A 655 -38.06 18.56 -33.86
N MET A 656 -37.66 19.69 -34.44
CA MET A 656 -38.38 20.33 -35.56
C MET A 656 -37.89 19.88 -36.95
N ALA A 657 -36.75 19.19 -37.05
CA ALA A 657 -36.22 18.69 -38.33
C ALA A 657 -36.88 17.36 -38.77
N LEU A 658 -37.40 16.56 -37.83
CA LEU A 658 -38.05 15.28 -38.12
C LEU A 658 -39.40 15.39 -38.86
N PRO A 659 -40.32 16.34 -38.55
CA PRO A 659 -41.57 16.45 -39.32
C PRO A 659 -41.36 17.07 -40.71
N VAL A 660 -40.34 17.93 -40.89
CA VAL A 660 -40.02 18.53 -42.20
C VAL A 660 -39.40 17.49 -43.14
N LEU A 661 -38.57 16.58 -42.62
CA LEU A 661 -38.01 15.47 -43.40
C LEU A 661 -39.10 14.43 -43.75
N ALA A 662 -40.02 14.14 -42.82
CA ALA A 662 -41.15 13.23 -43.08
C ALA A 662 -42.13 13.77 -44.13
N LEU A 663 -42.34 15.09 -44.20
CA LEU A 663 -43.16 15.73 -45.24
C LEU A 663 -42.48 15.77 -46.62
N LEU A 664 -41.15 15.74 -46.68
CA LEU A 664 -40.40 15.63 -47.94
C LEU A 664 -40.39 14.20 -48.50
N PHE A 665 -40.48 13.18 -47.66
CA PHE A 665 -40.60 11.77 -48.08
C PHE A 665 -42.04 11.33 -48.40
N LEU A 666 -43.05 12.16 -48.15
CA LEU A 666 -44.45 11.93 -48.56
C LEU A 666 -44.82 12.60 -49.90
N ARG A 667 -43.84 13.19 -50.58
CA ARG A 667 -43.95 13.70 -51.95
C ARG A 667 -42.84 13.16 -52.84
N VAL A 668 -42.76 11.83 -52.95
CA VAL A 668 -42.18 11.12 -54.11
C VAL A 668 -43.07 9.92 -54.40
#